data_AF-E6QP49-F1
#
_entry.id   AF-E6QP49-F1
#
_cell.length_a   1.000
_cell.length_b   1.000
_cell.length_c   1.000
_cell.angle_alpha   90.00
_cell.angle_beta   90.00
_cell.angle_gamma   90.00
#
_symmetry.space_group_name_H-M   'P 1'
#
loop_
_entity.id
_entity.type
_entity.pdbx_description
1 polymer ?
#
loop_
_entity_poly.entity_id
_entity_poly.type
_entity_poly.pdbx_seq_one_letter_code
_entity_poly.pdbx_strand_id
1 'polypeptide(L)'
;MTFRQIAELLSLPPETHFNLPRGKKEQKEKKIFGNRITHLMLRIFGDRWTNELTEDQRRKAVNKWAAPGKREARIAEARTQWGLDETANLWADEKPPSDYCKFSLAALRKLNAGMEKGIHWTATAAEMRSLIAPRKPMDFVPPVMKVLPAITNPAVLRALTELRKVVNAIIRKYGKPHEIRIELARELRKNRKQRRDTHEANEKNHERRMIAAQKILDECRNYDPEGRDAERLVRERRDAVTKMLLHMECKGCCPYTGDCIPYDALFGGEVEVEHIIPASLMVDNDFNNLTLCYRRINAKKLNQTPWRAFGPHKDAEKWEQIIGRVKAFDNRSKLARFNLTSLEEVKAFASRRLNDTRYTSKLAGRLLMNLYADRDTQTSAPDDPQDEFRDRSGHQAIKVSSGTVTSLLRDAWKLYLGELIGEDAYKCPVKDQEHGAKKKPASSPGRKDRCDHRHHAVDAVVIALTSDKVIHEVNTLAGRLYEQYKRPLTYRDLRSVKSPGFIDENFRGLFRKMIVSRRPEHKLSGKLHEETFYGKIREYEKGKKDSPIRHKRVDVGKGLTDAHIEKIVDEGIKAAIIKFRDEGGFKKWSKDTLVWPTMLKSRNGNPVQIKKVRIKITPKKLITLGKRMSERQVKPGEVAYTSFFTLQTKSGTRWESDIVTLFDATQLIRALPKHDRSHEKISRSHRKFPDAIFRFSLMKGDLVRLIQNGQENIFVVRSFESDGRIWIAPINAAGKQQDMEETKTLDRIGFTKFLAMGPGEDKVPQPVFVDLLGQPHNIAVKA
;
A
#
# COMPACT_ATOMS: atom_id res chain seq x y z
N MET A 1 27.06 -34.06 -6.75
CA MET A 1 26.80 -35.40 -6.18
C MET A 1 25.30 -35.59 -5.98
N THR A 2 24.73 -36.68 -6.46
CA THR A 2 23.33 -37.08 -6.16
C THR A 2 23.26 -37.86 -4.85
N PHE A 3 22.08 -37.97 -4.24
CA PHE A 3 21.90 -38.83 -3.06
C PHE A 3 22.20 -40.30 -3.34
N ARG A 4 22.01 -40.76 -4.59
CA ARG A 4 22.46 -42.07 -5.08
C ARG A 4 23.98 -42.21 -5.00
N GLN A 5 24.72 -41.24 -5.56
CA GLN A 5 26.18 -41.23 -5.51
C GLN A 5 26.70 -41.16 -4.07
N ILE A 6 26.00 -40.45 -3.17
CA ILE A 6 26.33 -40.42 -1.74
C ILE A 6 26.12 -41.81 -1.10
N ALA A 7 25.01 -42.48 -1.40
CA ALA A 7 24.74 -43.82 -0.88
C ALA A 7 25.78 -44.84 -1.38
N GLU A 8 26.18 -44.76 -2.65
CA GLU A 8 27.24 -45.59 -3.22
C GLU A 8 28.60 -45.30 -2.55
N LEU A 9 28.98 -44.03 -2.41
CA LEU A 9 30.24 -43.61 -1.77
C LEU A 9 30.34 -44.04 -0.30
N LEU A 10 29.23 -43.98 0.43
CA LEU A 10 29.15 -44.36 1.85
C LEU A 10 28.80 -45.83 2.06
N SER A 11 28.69 -46.62 0.98
CA SER A 11 28.30 -48.04 1.02
C SER A 11 27.01 -48.30 1.82
N LEU A 12 26.01 -47.40 1.67
CA LEU A 12 24.75 -47.50 2.39
C LEU A 12 23.83 -48.55 1.77
N PRO A 13 23.05 -49.30 2.58
CA PRO A 13 22.10 -50.29 2.06
C PRO A 13 21.04 -49.70 1.12
N PRO A 14 20.55 -50.45 0.11
CA PRO A 14 19.57 -49.97 -0.87
C PRO A 14 18.27 -49.42 -0.27
N GLU A 15 17.84 -49.94 0.87
CA GLU A 15 16.67 -49.53 1.66
C GLU A 15 16.88 -48.23 2.45
N THR A 16 18.07 -47.64 2.42
CA THR A 16 18.37 -46.40 3.14
C THR A 16 17.60 -45.21 2.54
N HIS A 17 16.88 -44.50 3.40
CA HIS A 17 16.12 -43.31 3.06
C HIS A 17 16.78 -42.04 3.61
N PHE A 18 17.01 -41.05 2.75
CA PHE A 18 17.47 -39.72 3.17
C PHE A 18 16.28 -38.84 3.56
N ASN A 19 16.37 -38.19 4.73
CA ASN A 19 15.34 -37.27 5.23
C ASN A 19 15.47 -35.82 4.66
N LEU A 20 16.53 -35.55 3.90
CA LEU A 20 16.82 -34.25 3.28
C LEU A 20 16.06 -33.99 1.96
N PRO A 21 16.04 -34.90 0.96
CA PRO A 21 15.26 -34.71 -0.27
C PRO A 21 13.76 -34.83 0.02
N ARG A 22 13.03 -33.70 0.10
CA ARG A 22 11.56 -33.71 0.26
C ARG A 22 10.87 -33.77 -1.12
N GLY A 23 9.89 -34.67 -1.28
CA GLY A 23 9.13 -34.88 -2.52
C GLY A 23 8.89 -36.37 -2.84
N LYS A 24 7.86 -36.66 -3.66
CA LYS A 24 7.45 -38.05 -4.03
C LYS A 24 8.22 -38.68 -5.19
N LYS A 25 8.97 -37.90 -6.00
CA LYS A 25 9.79 -38.44 -7.10
C LYS A 25 11.23 -38.68 -6.64
N GLU A 26 11.75 -39.83 -7.03
CA GLU A 26 13.13 -40.34 -6.96
C GLU A 26 14.08 -39.50 -6.09
N GLN A 27 13.91 -39.63 -4.76
CA GLN A 27 14.73 -38.94 -3.75
C GLN A 27 16.24 -39.13 -3.97
N LYS A 28 16.63 -40.25 -4.59
CA LYS A 28 18.02 -40.64 -4.86
C LYS A 28 18.65 -39.86 -6.01
N GLU A 29 17.88 -39.32 -6.96
CA GLU A 29 18.43 -38.56 -8.11
C GLU A 29 18.65 -37.07 -7.81
N LYS A 30 18.10 -36.55 -6.72
CA LYS A 30 18.30 -35.15 -6.33
C LYS A 30 19.78 -34.89 -6.01
N LYS A 31 20.31 -33.76 -6.51
CA LYS A 31 21.68 -33.30 -6.22
C LYS A 31 21.73 -32.56 -4.88
N ILE A 32 22.80 -32.77 -4.10
CA ILE A 32 23.12 -31.90 -2.98
C ILE A 32 23.62 -30.55 -3.51
N PHE A 33 23.21 -29.44 -2.89
CA PHE A 33 23.73 -28.12 -3.24
C PHE A 33 25.18 -27.99 -2.76
N GLY A 34 26.12 -28.01 -3.70
CA GLY A 34 27.55 -27.75 -3.43
C GLY A 34 27.91 -26.27 -3.44
N ASN A 35 29.20 -25.97 -3.27
CA ASN A 35 29.72 -24.60 -3.35
C ASN A 35 29.73 -24.10 -4.81
N ARG A 36 28.66 -23.40 -5.20
CA ARG A 36 28.45 -22.89 -6.56
C ARG A 36 29.52 -21.86 -6.98
N ILE A 37 29.99 -21.05 -6.04
CA ILE A 37 31.03 -20.04 -6.32
C ILE A 37 32.35 -20.74 -6.60
N THR A 38 32.76 -21.70 -5.77
CA THR A 38 33.99 -22.47 -6.04
C THR A 38 33.90 -23.23 -7.36
N HIS A 39 32.74 -23.83 -7.67
CA HIS A 39 32.55 -24.50 -8.96
C HIS A 39 32.69 -23.53 -10.14
N LEU A 40 32.15 -22.31 -10.04
CA LEU A 40 32.34 -21.28 -11.05
C LEU A 40 33.80 -20.84 -11.15
N MET A 41 34.46 -20.60 -10.01
CA MET A 41 35.85 -20.17 -10.00
C MET A 41 36.79 -21.22 -10.57
N LEU A 42 36.52 -22.52 -10.36
CA LEU A 42 37.23 -23.62 -11.03
C LEU A 42 37.02 -23.59 -12.56
N ARG A 43 35.83 -23.21 -13.05
CA ARG A 43 35.62 -23.03 -14.50
C ARG A 43 36.37 -21.82 -15.07
N ILE A 44 36.62 -20.80 -14.26
CA ILE A 44 37.29 -19.57 -14.69
C ILE A 44 38.82 -19.71 -14.61
N PHE A 45 39.34 -20.19 -13.49
CA PHE A 45 40.78 -20.26 -13.20
C PHE A 45 41.37 -21.65 -13.45
N GLY A 46 40.56 -22.67 -13.68
CA GLY A 46 41.03 -24.06 -13.76
C GLY A 46 41.68 -24.52 -12.45
N ASP A 47 42.67 -25.38 -12.57
CA ASP A 47 43.44 -25.93 -11.44
C ASP A 47 44.23 -24.87 -10.67
N ARG A 48 44.51 -23.72 -11.30
CA ARG A 48 45.16 -22.57 -10.64
C ARG A 48 44.36 -22.11 -9.42
N TRP A 49 43.04 -22.27 -9.45
CA TRP A 49 42.18 -21.90 -8.32
C TRP A 49 42.55 -22.63 -7.03
N THR A 50 42.84 -23.92 -7.11
CA THR A 50 43.14 -24.75 -5.93
C THR A 50 44.63 -24.87 -5.67
N ASN A 51 45.43 -24.95 -6.73
CA ASN A 51 46.83 -25.35 -6.64
C ASN A 51 47.79 -24.16 -6.52
N GLU A 52 47.43 -23.00 -7.10
CA GLU A 52 48.31 -21.82 -7.14
C GLU A 52 47.82 -20.68 -6.25
N LEU A 53 46.51 -20.43 -6.22
CA LEU A 53 45.96 -19.29 -5.47
C LEU A 53 45.81 -19.58 -3.98
N THR A 54 46.46 -18.75 -3.16
CA THR A 54 46.27 -18.74 -1.71
C THR A 54 44.82 -18.41 -1.33
N GLU A 55 44.42 -18.74 -0.10
CA GLU A 55 43.06 -18.43 0.39
C GLU A 55 42.76 -16.92 0.34
N ASP A 56 43.74 -16.07 0.64
CA ASP A 56 43.58 -14.61 0.57
C ASP A 56 43.40 -14.12 -0.87
N GLN A 57 44.17 -14.66 -1.82
CA GLN A 57 44.03 -14.33 -3.24
C GLN A 57 42.68 -14.79 -3.79
N ARG A 58 42.23 -16.01 -3.46
CA ARG A 58 40.88 -16.50 -3.81
C ARG A 58 39.79 -15.60 -3.27
N ARG A 59 39.90 -15.17 -2.02
CA ARG A 59 38.95 -14.24 -1.40
C ARG A 59 38.93 -12.89 -2.10
N LYS A 60 40.10 -12.32 -2.41
CA LYS A 60 40.23 -11.07 -3.18
C LYS A 60 39.59 -11.20 -4.56
N ALA A 61 39.84 -12.31 -5.26
CA ALA A 61 39.25 -12.60 -6.54
C ALA A 61 37.71 -12.64 -6.46
N VAL A 62 37.13 -13.41 -5.53
CA VAL A 62 35.66 -13.45 -5.36
C VAL A 62 35.08 -12.08 -5.02
N ASN A 63 35.72 -11.31 -4.14
CA ASN A 63 35.24 -9.97 -3.77
C ASN A 63 35.28 -9.00 -4.95
N LYS A 64 36.34 -9.05 -5.77
CA LYS A 64 36.46 -8.25 -6.99
C LYS A 64 35.47 -8.66 -8.05
N TRP A 65 35.34 -9.96 -8.28
CA TRP A 65 34.31 -10.51 -9.15
C TRP A 65 32.89 -10.08 -8.72
N ALA A 66 32.59 -10.09 -7.43
CA ALA A 66 31.27 -9.71 -6.92
C ALA A 66 30.99 -8.19 -6.99
N ALA A 67 32.01 -7.36 -7.22
CA ALA A 67 31.84 -5.91 -7.26
C ALA A 67 31.14 -5.46 -8.57
N PRO A 68 30.25 -4.45 -8.50
CA PRO A 68 29.58 -3.92 -9.69
C PRO A 68 30.58 -3.19 -10.60
N GLY A 69 30.48 -3.40 -11.91
CA GLY A 69 31.33 -2.75 -12.90
C GLY A 69 30.81 -2.89 -14.33
N LYS A 70 31.30 -2.05 -15.24
CA LYS A 70 31.04 -2.18 -16.69
C LYS A 70 31.74 -3.43 -17.23
N ARG A 71 31.10 -4.13 -18.16
CA ARG A 71 31.58 -5.41 -18.71
C ARG A 71 33.01 -5.30 -19.25
N GLU A 72 33.30 -4.28 -20.04
CA GLU A 72 34.61 -4.07 -20.67
C GLU A 72 35.71 -3.87 -19.63
N ALA A 73 35.41 -3.11 -18.58
CA ALA A 73 36.34 -2.90 -17.47
C ALA A 73 36.62 -4.19 -16.68
N ARG A 74 35.59 -5.04 -16.51
CA ARG A 74 35.75 -6.35 -15.85
C ARG A 74 36.61 -7.30 -16.68
N ILE A 75 36.49 -7.29 -18.01
CA ILE A 75 37.32 -8.10 -18.91
C ILE A 75 38.78 -7.62 -18.86
N ALA A 76 39.00 -6.31 -18.92
CA ALA A 76 40.33 -5.73 -18.81
C ALA A 76 40.98 -6.07 -17.46
N GLU A 77 40.23 -6.00 -16.36
CA GLU A 77 40.70 -6.38 -15.02
C GLU A 77 41.03 -7.89 -14.94
N ALA A 78 40.18 -8.75 -15.51
CA ALA A 78 40.40 -10.21 -15.55
C ALA A 78 41.72 -10.56 -16.26
N ARG A 79 42.01 -9.93 -17.40
CA ARG A 79 43.26 -10.14 -18.14
C ARG A 79 44.46 -9.61 -17.39
N THR A 80 44.40 -8.37 -16.93
CA THR A 80 45.57 -7.68 -16.37
C THR A 80 45.92 -8.09 -14.95
N GLN A 81 44.93 -8.25 -14.07
CA GLN A 81 45.17 -8.55 -12.65
C GLN A 81 45.16 -10.05 -12.34
N TRP A 82 44.44 -10.84 -13.13
CA TRP A 82 44.21 -12.26 -12.85
C TRP A 82 44.78 -13.20 -13.92
N GLY A 83 45.30 -12.66 -15.04
CA GLY A 83 45.88 -13.45 -16.13
C GLY A 83 44.86 -14.39 -16.77
N LEU A 84 43.61 -13.97 -16.87
CA LEU A 84 42.53 -14.73 -17.49
C LEU A 84 42.39 -14.28 -18.94
N ASP A 85 42.64 -15.16 -19.90
CA ASP A 85 42.51 -14.83 -21.33
C ASP A 85 41.18 -15.30 -21.90
N GLU A 86 41.04 -16.60 -22.14
CA GLU A 86 39.83 -17.21 -22.72
C GLU A 86 38.62 -17.10 -21.77
N THR A 87 38.85 -17.19 -20.46
CA THR A 87 37.81 -17.14 -19.43
C THR A 87 37.49 -15.73 -18.92
N ALA A 88 38.13 -14.68 -19.47
CA ALA A 88 37.87 -13.28 -19.09
C ALA A 88 36.40 -12.87 -19.33
N ASN A 89 35.82 -13.33 -20.44
CA ASN A 89 34.42 -13.10 -20.75
C ASN A 89 33.52 -13.78 -19.71
N LEU A 90 33.82 -15.03 -19.35
CA LEU A 90 33.07 -15.78 -18.33
C LEU A 90 33.10 -15.06 -16.97
N TRP A 91 34.27 -14.54 -16.56
CA TRP A 91 34.40 -13.72 -15.35
C TRP A 91 33.50 -12.47 -15.39
N ALA A 92 33.50 -11.75 -16.51
CA ALA A 92 32.76 -10.50 -16.67
C ALA A 92 31.25 -10.68 -16.81
N ASP A 93 30.82 -11.83 -17.35
CA ASP A 93 29.42 -12.13 -17.66
C ASP A 93 28.70 -12.80 -16.50
N GLU A 94 29.41 -13.59 -15.69
CA GLU A 94 28.86 -14.21 -14.50
C GLU A 94 28.65 -13.20 -13.37
N LYS A 95 27.52 -13.35 -12.67
CA LYS A 95 27.09 -12.44 -11.60
C LYS A 95 27.08 -13.17 -10.26
N PRO A 96 27.45 -12.48 -9.17
CA PRO A 96 27.28 -13.04 -7.84
C PRO A 96 25.80 -13.33 -7.58
N PRO A 97 25.49 -14.39 -6.80
CA PRO A 97 24.15 -14.59 -6.28
C PRO A 97 23.65 -13.31 -5.61
N SER A 98 22.41 -12.91 -5.91
CA SER A 98 21.81 -11.69 -5.32
C SER A 98 21.47 -11.84 -3.84
N ASP A 99 21.50 -13.07 -3.34
CA ASP A 99 21.08 -13.42 -1.99
C ASP A 99 22.26 -13.34 -1.02
N TYR A 100 21.99 -12.83 0.17
CA TYR A 100 22.96 -12.76 1.25
C TYR A 100 22.62 -13.78 2.33
N CYS A 101 23.66 -14.36 2.94
CA CYS A 101 23.47 -15.16 4.14
C CYS A 101 23.00 -14.26 5.30
N LYS A 102 22.09 -14.78 6.14
CA LYS A 102 21.60 -14.05 7.32
C LYS A 102 22.66 -13.88 8.41
N PHE A 103 23.71 -14.69 8.38
CA PHE A 103 24.82 -14.65 9.33
C PHE A 103 25.97 -13.84 8.74
N SER A 104 26.64 -13.04 9.59
CA SER A 104 27.88 -12.38 9.22
C SER A 104 28.99 -13.41 8.98
N LEU A 105 30.03 -13.03 8.23
CA LEU A 105 31.18 -13.91 8.00
C LEU A 105 31.85 -14.36 9.30
N ALA A 106 31.96 -13.46 10.29
CA ALA A 106 32.51 -13.79 11.60
C ALA A 106 31.64 -14.83 12.34
N ALA A 107 30.32 -14.72 12.24
CA ALA A 107 29.41 -15.72 12.82
C ALA A 107 29.52 -17.06 12.09
N LEU A 108 29.54 -17.05 10.76
CA LEU A 108 29.69 -18.27 9.95
C LEU A 108 30.99 -19.01 10.26
N ARG A 109 32.12 -18.31 10.47
CA ARG A 109 33.40 -18.95 10.84
C ARG A 109 33.28 -19.74 12.15
N LYS A 110 32.66 -19.14 13.17
CA LYS A 110 32.45 -19.81 14.46
C LYS A 110 31.48 -21.00 14.34
N LEU A 111 30.36 -20.80 13.64
CA LEU A 111 29.38 -21.86 13.39
C LEU A 111 30.01 -23.03 12.61
N ASN A 112 30.80 -22.73 11.57
CA ASN A 112 31.48 -23.75 10.77
C ASN A 112 32.49 -24.54 11.60
N ALA A 113 33.30 -23.89 12.45
CA ALA A 113 34.24 -24.59 13.31
C ALA A 113 33.57 -25.60 14.26
N GLY A 114 32.32 -25.33 14.69
CA GLY A 114 31.50 -26.29 15.43
C GLY A 114 30.96 -27.40 14.53
N MET A 115 30.37 -27.05 13.39
CA MET A 115 29.81 -28.03 12.44
C MET A 115 30.85 -29.00 11.88
N GLU A 116 32.09 -28.54 11.64
CA GLU A 116 33.23 -29.37 11.20
C GLU A 116 33.61 -30.42 12.24
N LYS A 117 33.35 -30.14 13.54
CA LYS A 117 33.52 -31.09 14.64
C LYS A 117 32.29 -31.97 14.88
N GLY A 118 31.29 -31.91 14.01
CA GLY A 118 30.02 -32.64 14.15
C GLY A 118 29.03 -32.00 15.12
N ILE A 119 29.30 -30.81 15.65
CA ILE A 119 28.38 -30.10 16.56
C ILE A 119 27.25 -29.48 15.73
N HIS A 120 26.00 -29.76 16.11
CA HIS A 120 24.85 -29.17 15.44
C HIS A 120 24.87 -27.63 15.58
N TRP A 121 24.67 -26.90 14.48
CA TRP A 121 24.87 -25.44 14.42
C TRP A 121 24.09 -24.66 15.49
N THR A 122 22.95 -25.17 15.96
CA THR A 122 22.16 -24.54 17.02
C THR A 122 22.88 -24.52 18.36
N ALA A 123 23.72 -25.51 18.66
CA ALA A 123 24.49 -25.57 19.90
C ALA A 123 25.58 -24.49 19.90
N THR A 124 26.37 -24.41 18.83
CA THR A 124 27.37 -23.34 18.66
C THR A 124 26.71 -21.95 18.62
N ALA A 125 25.55 -21.83 17.97
CA ALA A 125 24.79 -20.58 17.99
C ALA A 125 24.31 -20.20 19.39
N ALA A 126 23.92 -21.17 20.23
CA ALA A 126 23.50 -20.92 21.61
C ALA A 126 24.67 -20.45 22.47
N GLU A 127 25.84 -21.10 22.36
CA GLU A 127 27.08 -20.69 23.02
C GLU A 127 27.50 -19.27 22.61
N MET A 128 27.45 -18.96 21.31
CA MET A 128 27.74 -17.61 20.83
C MET A 128 26.79 -16.55 21.41
N ARG A 129 25.54 -16.92 21.68
CA ARG A 129 24.53 -16.02 22.25
C ARG A 129 24.68 -15.85 23.75
N SER A 130 25.09 -16.87 24.50
CA SER A 130 25.31 -16.76 25.94
C SER A 130 26.43 -15.77 26.30
N LEU A 131 27.35 -15.51 25.35
CA LEU A 131 28.38 -14.48 25.46
C LEU A 131 27.84 -13.04 25.28
N ILE A 132 26.60 -12.86 24.83
CA ILE A 132 25.99 -11.55 24.63
C ILE A 132 25.32 -11.12 25.93
N ALA A 133 25.76 -10.00 26.50
CA ALA A 133 25.14 -9.47 27.71
C ALA A 133 23.62 -9.24 27.49
N PRO A 134 22.77 -9.66 28.44
CA PRO A 134 21.33 -9.52 28.31
C PRO A 134 20.95 -8.05 28.22
N ARG A 135 19.96 -7.75 27.37
CA ARG A 135 19.41 -6.39 27.30
C ARG A 135 18.68 -6.06 28.58
N LYS A 136 19.04 -4.93 29.19
CA LYS A 136 18.28 -4.37 30.32
C LYS A 136 16.91 -3.88 29.81
N PRO A 137 15.81 -4.18 30.53
CA PRO A 137 14.50 -3.64 30.20
C PRO A 137 14.53 -2.11 30.26
N MET A 138 13.85 -1.46 29.32
CA MET A 138 13.69 -0.01 29.31
C MET A 138 12.38 0.40 29.96
N ASP A 139 12.36 1.56 30.62
CA ASP A 139 11.15 2.13 31.21
C ASP A 139 10.14 2.57 30.14
N PHE A 140 10.64 2.98 28.98
CA PHE A 140 9.84 3.45 27.85
C PHE A 140 10.29 2.83 26.54
N VAL A 141 9.37 2.69 25.60
CA VAL A 141 9.66 2.22 24.25
C VAL A 141 10.59 3.25 23.56
N PRO A 142 11.79 2.84 23.11
CA PRO A 142 12.77 3.73 22.48
C PRO A 142 12.32 4.16 21.07
N PRO A 143 12.93 5.21 20.47
CA PRO A 143 12.67 5.62 19.10
C PRO A 143 12.85 4.45 18.10
N VAL A 144 11.92 4.31 17.15
CA VAL A 144 11.87 3.17 16.21
C VAL A 144 13.19 2.98 15.46
N MET A 145 13.79 4.05 14.95
CA MET A 145 15.05 3.97 14.19
C MET A 145 16.27 3.55 15.03
N LYS A 146 16.22 3.69 16.36
CA LYS A 146 17.30 3.19 17.23
C LYS A 146 17.27 1.67 17.34
N VAL A 147 16.09 1.06 17.28
CA VAL A 147 15.90 -0.40 17.40
C VAL A 147 15.87 -1.08 16.03
N LEU A 148 15.24 -0.44 15.05
CA LEU A 148 14.94 -1.01 13.74
C LEU A 148 15.44 -0.07 12.62
N PRO A 149 16.77 0.17 12.50
CA PRO A 149 17.33 1.11 11.54
C PRO A 149 17.14 0.69 10.07
N ALA A 150 16.93 -0.61 9.82
CA ALA A 150 16.75 -1.15 8.47
C ALA A 150 15.34 -0.92 7.88
N ILE A 151 14.42 -0.30 8.62
CA ILE A 151 13.08 0.00 8.09
C ILE A 151 13.17 1.12 7.06
N THR A 152 12.85 0.81 5.81
CA THR A 152 12.81 1.78 4.71
C THR A 152 11.39 2.23 4.36
N ASN A 153 10.35 1.47 4.74
CA ASN A 153 8.96 1.80 4.42
C ASN A 153 8.45 2.92 5.37
N PRO A 154 8.12 4.13 4.85
CA PRO A 154 7.72 5.26 5.69
C PRO A 154 6.35 5.08 6.36
N ALA A 155 5.45 4.28 5.79
CA ALA A 155 4.15 3.99 6.40
C ALA A 155 4.31 3.09 7.62
N VAL A 156 5.16 2.05 7.51
CA VAL A 156 5.50 1.15 8.62
C VAL A 156 6.20 1.94 9.74
N LEU A 157 7.18 2.77 9.39
CA LEU A 157 7.88 3.61 10.36
C LEU A 157 6.91 4.55 11.11
N ARG A 158 5.96 5.17 10.40
CA ARG A 158 4.93 6.01 11.00
C ARG A 158 4.04 5.21 11.96
N ALA A 159 3.53 4.06 11.53
CA ALA A 159 2.68 3.22 12.36
C ALA A 159 3.37 2.79 13.67
N LEU A 160 4.62 2.33 13.59
CA LEU A 160 5.41 1.96 14.77
C LEU A 160 5.73 3.17 15.68
N THR A 161 5.89 4.36 15.09
CA THR A 161 6.13 5.59 15.86
C THR A 161 4.89 6.01 16.64
N GLU A 162 3.70 5.92 16.04
CA GLU A 162 2.45 6.22 16.75
C GLU A 162 2.14 5.14 17.81
N LEU A 163 2.40 3.85 17.53
CA LEU A 163 2.33 2.78 18.53
C LEU A 163 3.22 3.08 19.74
N ARG A 164 4.49 3.42 19.51
CA ARG A 164 5.44 3.82 20.56
C ARG A 164 4.88 4.93 21.44
N LYS A 165 4.33 5.98 20.82
CA LYS A 165 3.78 7.13 21.54
C LYS A 165 2.61 6.72 22.44
N VAL A 166 1.66 5.95 21.91
CA VAL A 166 0.49 5.48 22.66
C VAL A 166 0.92 4.58 23.82
N VAL A 167 1.81 3.61 23.58
CA VAL A 167 2.30 2.73 24.65
C VAL A 167 3.03 3.53 25.73
N ASN A 168 3.89 4.48 25.36
CA ASN A 168 4.55 5.33 26.35
C ASN A 168 3.56 6.24 27.11
N ALA A 169 2.47 6.67 26.48
CA ALA A 169 1.41 7.41 27.18
C ALA A 169 0.67 6.52 28.20
N ILE A 170 0.37 5.27 27.83
CA ILE A 170 -0.19 4.25 28.74
C ILE A 170 0.76 4.01 29.91
N ILE A 171 2.06 3.82 29.66
CA ILE A 171 3.07 3.59 30.71
C ILE A 171 3.11 4.76 31.69
N ARG A 172 3.10 6.00 31.22
CA ARG A 172 3.10 7.18 32.10
C ARG A 172 1.87 7.24 33.00
N LYS A 173 0.72 6.77 32.52
CA LYS A 173 -0.55 6.87 33.25
C LYS A 173 -0.82 5.68 34.17
N TYR A 174 -0.50 4.47 33.74
CA TYR A 174 -0.90 3.22 34.40
C TYR A 174 0.28 2.33 34.80
N GLY A 175 1.51 2.76 34.53
CA GLY A 175 2.71 1.94 34.70
C GLY A 175 2.93 0.95 33.56
N LYS A 176 4.02 0.19 33.68
CA LYS A 176 4.44 -0.78 32.66
C LYS A 176 3.43 -1.94 32.54
N PRO A 177 2.89 -2.24 31.35
CA PRO A 177 1.97 -3.35 31.17
C PRO A 177 2.61 -4.69 31.54
N HIS A 178 1.84 -5.58 32.17
CA HIS A 178 2.26 -6.96 32.43
C HIS A 178 2.38 -7.78 31.13
N GLU A 179 1.50 -7.51 30.16
CA GLU A 179 1.44 -8.19 28.87
C GLU A 179 0.93 -7.21 27.81
N ILE A 180 1.46 -7.29 26.59
CA ILE A 180 0.95 -6.53 25.44
C ILE A 180 0.51 -7.49 24.36
N ARG A 181 -0.77 -7.41 23.98
CA ARG A 181 -1.34 -8.18 22.87
C ARG A 181 -1.45 -7.34 21.62
N ILE A 182 -0.87 -7.80 20.52
CA ILE A 182 -0.93 -7.14 19.22
C ILE A 182 -1.56 -8.07 18.19
N GLU A 183 -2.44 -7.54 17.35
CA GLU A 183 -3.00 -8.30 16.24
C GLU A 183 -2.02 -8.32 15.07
N LEU A 184 -1.65 -9.52 14.63
CA LEU A 184 -1.07 -9.76 13.31
C LEU A 184 -2.18 -10.11 12.33
N ALA A 185 -1.98 -9.73 11.08
CA ALA A 185 -2.69 -10.37 9.98
C ALA A 185 -2.22 -11.82 9.74
N ARG A 186 -1.81 -12.59 10.76
CA ARG A 186 -1.48 -14.01 10.60
C ARG A 186 -2.75 -14.79 10.25
N GLU A 187 -2.62 -15.76 9.34
CA GLU A 187 -3.60 -16.84 9.20
C GLU A 187 -3.51 -17.77 10.41
N LEU A 188 -4.61 -18.44 10.74
CA LEU A 188 -4.63 -19.54 11.71
C LEU A 188 -3.55 -20.57 11.39
N ARG A 189 -3.03 -21.25 12.43
CA ARG A 189 -1.98 -22.27 12.26
C ARG A 189 -2.47 -23.34 11.29
N LYS A 190 -1.85 -23.41 10.11
CA LYS A 190 -2.16 -24.42 9.09
C LYS A 190 -1.94 -25.81 9.68
N ASN A 191 -2.93 -26.71 9.54
CA ASN A 191 -2.79 -28.10 9.97
C ASN A 191 -1.75 -28.86 9.10
N ARG A 192 -1.38 -30.09 9.50
CA ARG A 192 -0.33 -30.88 8.80
C ARG A 192 -0.64 -31.05 7.30
N LYS A 193 -1.91 -31.27 6.95
CA LYS A 193 -2.37 -31.37 5.56
C LYS A 193 -2.20 -30.03 4.83
N GLN A 194 -2.69 -28.92 5.37
CA GLN A 194 -2.55 -27.59 4.76
C GLN A 194 -1.09 -27.15 4.58
N ARG A 195 -0.19 -27.51 5.51
CA ARG A 195 1.25 -27.28 5.36
C ARG A 195 1.84 -28.09 4.20
N ARG A 196 1.45 -29.37 4.11
CA ARG A 196 1.83 -30.24 2.99
C ARG A 196 1.30 -29.68 1.66
N ASP A 197 0.02 -29.32 1.60
CA ASP A 197 -0.60 -28.79 0.37
C ASP A 197 0.05 -27.46 -0.07
N THR A 198 0.40 -26.58 0.88
CA THR A 198 1.14 -25.33 0.59
C THR A 198 2.54 -25.65 0.04
N HIS A 199 3.24 -26.62 0.62
CA HIS A 199 4.55 -27.06 0.16
C HIS A 199 4.46 -27.68 -1.24
N GLU A 200 3.52 -28.60 -1.46
CA GLU A 200 3.27 -29.20 -2.78
C GLU A 200 2.95 -28.15 -3.85
N ALA A 201 2.18 -27.12 -3.51
CA ALA A 201 1.92 -25.99 -4.41
C ALA A 201 3.20 -25.18 -4.70
N ASN A 202 4.05 -24.94 -3.71
CA ASN A 202 5.33 -24.25 -3.90
C ASN A 202 6.30 -25.06 -4.77
N GLU A 203 6.40 -26.37 -4.55
CA GLU A 203 7.21 -27.27 -5.37
C GLU A 203 6.72 -27.27 -6.83
N LYS A 204 5.40 -27.41 -7.06
CA LYS A 204 4.82 -27.31 -8.41
C LYS A 204 5.12 -25.98 -9.08
N ASN A 205 5.08 -24.87 -8.33
CA ASN A 205 5.44 -23.55 -8.86
C ASN A 205 6.93 -23.46 -9.21
N HIS A 206 7.80 -24.05 -8.39
CA HIS A 206 9.23 -24.12 -8.66
C HIS A 206 9.53 -24.98 -9.89
N GLU A 207 8.92 -26.16 -10.01
CA GLU A 207 9.02 -27.03 -11.19
C GLU A 207 8.56 -26.30 -12.46
N ARG A 208 7.42 -25.61 -12.42
CA ARG A 208 6.93 -24.79 -13.55
C ARG A 208 7.94 -23.73 -13.97
N ARG A 209 8.60 -23.07 -13.01
CA ARG A 209 9.66 -22.09 -13.29
C ARG A 209 10.89 -22.73 -13.93
N MET A 210 11.29 -23.91 -13.46
CA MET A 210 12.41 -24.66 -14.05
C MET A 210 12.09 -25.11 -15.48
N ILE A 211 10.88 -25.63 -15.73
CA ILE A 211 10.41 -25.98 -17.09
C ILE A 211 10.40 -24.75 -17.99
N ALA A 212 9.89 -23.61 -17.51
CA ALA A 212 9.89 -22.37 -18.26
C ALA A 212 11.32 -21.91 -18.60
N ALA A 213 12.25 -21.96 -17.63
CA ALA A 213 13.65 -21.63 -17.85
C ALA A 213 14.29 -22.56 -18.89
N GLN A 214 14.04 -23.88 -18.80
CA GLN A 214 14.57 -24.86 -19.75
C GLN A 214 14.02 -24.62 -21.15
N LYS A 215 12.71 -24.39 -21.30
CA LYS A 215 12.13 -24.06 -22.61
C LYS A 215 12.74 -22.81 -23.23
N ILE A 216 13.06 -21.79 -22.44
CA ILE A 216 13.77 -20.62 -22.98
C ILE A 216 15.13 -21.05 -23.53
N LEU A 217 15.88 -21.90 -22.83
CA LEU A 217 17.18 -22.38 -23.31
C LEU A 217 17.06 -23.22 -24.59
N ASP A 218 16.09 -24.13 -24.65
CA ASP A 218 15.89 -25.02 -25.80
C ASP A 218 15.48 -24.23 -27.05
N GLU A 219 14.54 -23.29 -26.91
CA GLU A 219 13.99 -22.52 -28.03
C GLU A 219 14.91 -21.37 -28.46
N CYS A 220 15.69 -20.80 -27.53
CA CYS A 220 16.69 -19.79 -27.87
C CYS A 220 17.97 -20.38 -28.48
N ARG A 221 18.30 -21.67 -28.24
CA ARG A 221 19.40 -22.36 -28.95
C ARG A 221 19.18 -22.43 -30.46
N ASN A 222 17.93 -22.45 -30.91
CA ASN A 222 17.58 -22.40 -32.34
C ASN A 222 17.74 -21.01 -32.97
N TYR A 223 17.94 -19.95 -32.16
CA TYR A 223 18.16 -18.57 -32.62
C TYR A 223 19.64 -18.15 -32.60
N ASP A 224 20.49 -18.88 -31.87
CA ASP A 224 21.93 -18.68 -31.75
C ASP A 224 22.64 -20.04 -31.56
N PRO A 225 23.15 -20.66 -32.64
CA PRO A 225 23.78 -21.99 -32.62
C PRO A 225 25.00 -22.08 -31.69
N GLU A 226 25.63 -20.96 -31.35
CA GLU A 226 26.80 -20.89 -30.49
C GLU A 226 26.43 -20.77 -28.99
N GLY A 227 25.14 -20.65 -28.67
CA GLY A 227 24.61 -20.72 -27.30
C GLY A 227 24.95 -19.53 -26.39
N ARG A 228 25.48 -18.42 -26.94
CA ARG A 228 26.01 -17.29 -26.16
C ARG A 228 24.92 -16.30 -25.74
N ASP A 229 23.84 -16.16 -26.50
CA ASP A 229 22.79 -15.16 -26.23
C ASP A 229 21.56 -15.72 -25.48
N ALA A 230 21.31 -17.03 -25.51
CA ALA A 230 20.18 -17.69 -24.85
C ALA A 230 20.25 -17.64 -23.31
N GLU A 231 21.40 -18.05 -22.74
CA GLU A 231 21.64 -17.94 -21.28
C GLU A 231 21.69 -16.48 -20.83
N ARG A 232 22.22 -15.60 -21.70
CA ARG A 232 22.24 -14.15 -21.47
C ARG A 232 20.82 -13.55 -21.45
N LEU A 233 19.94 -13.94 -22.37
CA LEU A 233 18.53 -13.52 -22.40
C LEU A 233 17.79 -13.88 -21.11
N VAL A 234 17.97 -15.12 -20.62
CA VAL A 234 17.38 -15.57 -19.34
C VAL A 234 17.98 -14.82 -18.14
N ARG A 235 19.28 -14.52 -18.17
CA ARG A 235 20.02 -13.91 -17.06
C ARG A 235 19.90 -12.38 -16.99
N GLU A 236 19.79 -11.70 -18.11
CA GLU A 236 19.72 -10.23 -18.20
C GLU A 236 18.30 -9.70 -18.13
N ARG A 237 17.31 -10.43 -18.65
CA ARG A 237 15.91 -10.01 -18.63
C ARG A 237 15.21 -10.58 -17.39
N ARG A 238 15.09 -9.73 -16.36
CA ARG A 238 14.46 -10.07 -15.06
C ARG A 238 13.04 -10.65 -15.18
N ASP A 239 12.37 -10.45 -16.31
CA ASP A 239 11.01 -10.89 -16.59
C ASP A 239 10.92 -12.08 -17.55
N ALA A 240 12.01 -12.63 -18.10
CA ALA A 240 11.99 -13.69 -19.12
C ALA A 240 11.22 -14.95 -18.66
N VAL A 241 11.51 -15.44 -17.45
CA VAL A 241 10.79 -16.59 -16.87
C VAL A 241 9.32 -16.25 -16.64
N THR A 242 9.00 -15.03 -16.21
CA THR A 242 7.61 -14.57 -16.05
C THR A 242 6.89 -14.53 -17.39
N LYS A 243 7.51 -13.97 -18.44
CA LYS A 243 6.99 -13.94 -19.81
C LYS A 243 6.73 -15.35 -20.32
N MET A 244 7.67 -16.28 -20.12
CA MET A 244 7.50 -17.66 -20.56
C MET A 244 6.39 -18.39 -19.79
N LEU A 245 6.29 -18.19 -18.47
CA LEU A 245 5.19 -18.73 -17.68
C LEU A 245 3.82 -18.22 -18.15
N LEU A 246 3.73 -16.93 -18.49
CA LEU A 246 2.51 -16.33 -19.03
C LEU A 246 2.22 -16.84 -20.46
N HIS A 247 3.25 -17.03 -21.28
CA HIS A 247 3.14 -17.61 -22.63
C HIS A 247 2.59 -19.03 -22.58
N MET A 248 3.12 -19.86 -21.69
CA MET A 248 2.62 -21.21 -21.44
C MET A 248 1.17 -21.20 -20.93
N GLU A 249 0.82 -20.28 -20.01
CA GLU A 249 -0.55 -20.16 -19.49
C GLU A 249 -1.53 -19.71 -20.57
N CYS A 250 -1.13 -18.77 -21.44
CA CYS A 250 -1.95 -18.29 -22.55
C CYS A 250 -1.85 -19.13 -23.82
N LYS A 251 -1.23 -20.31 -23.73
CA LYS A 251 -1.03 -21.27 -24.84
C LYS A 251 -0.36 -20.64 -26.07
N GLY A 252 0.52 -19.68 -25.84
CA GLY A 252 1.24 -18.96 -26.89
C GLY A 252 0.38 -17.99 -27.70
N CYS A 253 -0.83 -17.65 -27.28
CA CYS A 253 -1.69 -16.68 -27.96
C CYS A 253 -1.97 -15.46 -27.08
N CYS A 254 -2.10 -14.29 -27.70
CA CYS A 254 -2.54 -13.08 -27.00
C CYS A 254 -3.98 -13.27 -26.47
N PRO A 255 -4.25 -13.09 -25.17
CA PRO A 255 -5.59 -13.21 -24.59
C PRO A 255 -6.61 -12.28 -25.24
N TYR A 256 -6.18 -11.08 -25.63
CA TYR A 256 -7.05 -10.03 -26.14
C TYR A 256 -7.39 -10.21 -27.61
N THR A 257 -6.43 -10.65 -28.43
CA THR A 257 -6.61 -10.72 -29.90
C THR A 257 -6.72 -12.14 -30.43
N GLY A 258 -6.16 -13.14 -29.73
CA GLY A 258 -6.01 -14.50 -30.23
C GLY A 258 -4.76 -14.70 -31.09
N ASP A 259 -4.08 -13.62 -31.48
CA ASP A 259 -2.86 -13.69 -32.30
C ASP A 259 -1.79 -14.57 -31.64
N CYS A 260 -1.20 -15.46 -32.42
CA CYS A 260 -0.07 -16.29 -31.99
C CYS A 260 1.11 -15.39 -31.62
N ILE A 261 1.76 -15.70 -30.51
CA ILE A 261 2.96 -15.05 -29.98
C ILE A 261 4.13 -16.01 -30.20
N PRO A 262 4.85 -15.89 -31.32
CA PRO A 262 6.10 -16.61 -31.50
C PRO A 262 7.17 -16.09 -30.53
N TYR A 263 8.23 -16.88 -30.29
CA TYR A 263 9.23 -16.57 -29.27
C TYR A 263 10.05 -15.32 -29.58
N ASP A 264 10.29 -15.06 -30.86
CA ASP A 264 10.86 -13.81 -31.36
C ASP A 264 10.01 -12.60 -31.00
N ALA A 265 8.68 -12.66 -31.10
CA ALA A 265 7.79 -11.58 -30.65
C ALA A 265 7.76 -11.46 -29.11
N LEU A 266 7.83 -12.60 -28.40
CA LEU A 266 7.84 -12.67 -26.93
C LEU A 266 9.06 -11.95 -26.32
N PHE A 267 10.25 -12.19 -26.89
CA PHE A 267 11.53 -11.67 -26.40
C PHE A 267 12.06 -10.47 -27.21
N GLY A 268 11.65 -10.29 -28.45
CA GLY A 268 12.01 -9.17 -29.34
C GLY A 268 11.33 -7.84 -28.98
N GLY A 269 10.45 -7.87 -27.98
CA GLY A 269 9.90 -6.68 -27.37
C GLY A 269 8.60 -6.20 -28.03
N GLU A 270 8.00 -6.90 -28.98
CA GLU A 270 6.66 -6.56 -29.46
C GLU A 270 5.56 -6.87 -28.44
N VAL A 271 5.85 -7.83 -27.55
CA VAL A 271 4.97 -8.29 -26.48
C VAL A 271 5.45 -7.79 -25.12
N GLU A 272 4.49 -7.33 -24.32
CA GLU A 272 4.69 -6.79 -22.98
C GLU A 272 3.96 -7.63 -21.94
N VAL A 273 4.51 -7.64 -20.72
CA VAL A 273 3.80 -8.11 -19.54
C VAL A 273 2.83 -7.01 -19.13
N GLU A 274 1.54 -7.33 -19.21
CA GLU A 274 0.44 -6.40 -19.05
C GLU A 274 -0.28 -6.64 -17.71
N HIS A 275 -0.69 -5.55 -17.06
CA HIS A 275 -1.48 -5.61 -15.83
C HIS A 275 -2.98 -5.64 -16.14
N ILE A 276 -3.61 -6.81 -15.96
CA ILE A 276 -5.03 -7.04 -16.19
C ILE A 276 -5.85 -5.92 -15.54
N ILE A 277 -5.64 -5.69 -14.23
CA ILE A 277 -6.09 -4.47 -13.55
C ILE A 277 -4.92 -3.48 -13.49
N PRO A 278 -5.05 -2.27 -14.06
CA PRO A 278 -3.95 -1.32 -14.17
C PRO A 278 -3.51 -0.77 -12.81
N ALA A 279 -2.21 -0.45 -12.71
CA ALA A 279 -1.60 0.08 -11.48
C ALA A 279 -2.26 1.35 -10.94
N SER A 280 -2.85 2.18 -11.81
CA SER A 280 -3.61 3.38 -11.42
C SER A 280 -4.88 3.07 -10.62
N LEU A 281 -5.39 1.84 -10.72
CA LEU A 281 -6.57 1.36 -9.99
C LEU A 281 -6.20 0.40 -8.86
N MET A 282 -5.19 -0.44 -9.07
CA MET A 282 -4.71 -1.43 -8.12
C MET A 282 -3.22 -1.68 -8.32
N VAL A 283 -2.42 -1.34 -7.32
CA VAL A 283 -0.98 -1.64 -7.31
C VAL A 283 -0.79 -3.12 -6.93
N ASP A 284 -0.97 -4.02 -7.89
CA ASP A 284 -0.78 -5.47 -7.73
C ASP A 284 0.13 -6.01 -8.84
N ASN A 285 1.34 -6.42 -8.46
CA ASN A 285 2.34 -7.05 -9.34
C ASN A 285 2.34 -8.58 -9.21
N ASP A 286 1.37 -9.18 -8.52
CA ASP A 286 1.25 -10.63 -8.45
C ASP A 286 1.00 -11.22 -9.83
N PHE A 287 1.52 -12.43 -10.08
CA PHE A 287 1.32 -13.19 -11.31
C PHE A 287 -0.15 -13.28 -11.75
N ASN A 288 -1.09 -13.32 -10.80
CA ASN A 288 -2.54 -13.38 -11.08
C ASN A 288 -3.14 -12.07 -11.59
N ASN A 289 -2.40 -10.96 -11.57
CA ASN A 289 -2.79 -9.71 -12.21
C ASN A 289 -1.97 -9.44 -13.49
N LEU A 290 -1.12 -10.37 -13.91
CA LEU A 290 -0.27 -10.22 -15.09
C LEU A 290 -0.74 -11.12 -16.23
N THR A 291 -0.60 -10.65 -17.47
CA THR A 291 -0.81 -11.44 -18.68
C THR A 291 0.13 -10.98 -19.79
N LEU A 292 0.15 -11.66 -20.94
CA LEU A 292 0.86 -11.16 -22.13
C LEU A 292 -0.08 -10.39 -23.05
N CYS A 293 0.47 -9.38 -23.72
CA CYS A 293 -0.25 -8.62 -24.73
C CYS A 293 0.74 -7.95 -25.69
N TYR A 294 0.39 -7.84 -26.97
CA TYR A 294 1.13 -6.97 -27.89
C TYR A 294 1.08 -5.52 -27.43
N ARG A 295 2.19 -4.79 -27.53
CA ARG A 295 2.29 -3.37 -27.14
C ARG A 295 1.18 -2.51 -27.74
N ARG A 296 0.83 -2.73 -29.01
CA ARG A 296 -0.26 -2.00 -29.69
C ARG A 296 -1.63 -2.19 -29.03
N ILE A 297 -1.87 -3.35 -28.42
CA ILE A 297 -3.13 -3.68 -27.76
C ILE A 297 -3.09 -3.21 -26.29
N ASN A 298 -1.95 -3.36 -25.62
CA ASN A 298 -1.72 -2.77 -24.29
C ASN A 298 -1.93 -1.24 -24.33
N ALA A 299 -1.41 -0.58 -25.36
CA ALA A 299 -1.60 0.85 -25.62
C ALA A 299 -3.05 1.24 -25.97
N LYS A 300 -3.90 0.29 -26.40
CA LYS A 300 -5.35 0.52 -26.55
C LYS A 300 -6.07 0.39 -25.21
N LYS A 301 -5.68 -0.56 -24.36
CA LYS A 301 -6.26 -0.77 -23.03
C LYS A 301 -5.92 0.36 -22.05
N LEU A 302 -4.68 0.87 -22.07
CA LEU A 302 -4.18 1.92 -21.17
C LEU A 302 -4.54 1.64 -19.70
N ASN A 303 -5.09 2.63 -19.00
CA ASN A 303 -5.50 2.56 -17.60
C ASN A 303 -6.93 2.01 -17.41
N GLN A 304 -7.40 1.15 -18.32
CA GLN A 304 -8.71 0.50 -18.24
C GLN A 304 -8.58 -0.98 -17.84
N THR A 305 -9.67 -1.54 -17.30
CA THR A 305 -9.85 -3.00 -17.13
C THR A 305 -10.18 -3.67 -18.48
N PRO A 306 -9.98 -4.99 -18.64
CA PRO A 306 -10.30 -5.71 -19.87
C PRO A 306 -11.75 -5.52 -20.31
N TRP A 307 -12.70 -5.67 -19.38
CA TRP A 307 -14.12 -5.47 -19.65
C TRP A 307 -14.37 -4.07 -20.20
N ARG A 308 -13.83 -3.02 -19.59
CA ARG A 308 -14.02 -1.65 -20.08
C ARG A 308 -13.44 -1.40 -21.48
N ALA A 309 -12.26 -1.96 -21.75
CA ALA A 309 -11.55 -1.78 -23.01
C ALA A 309 -12.13 -2.63 -24.16
N PHE A 310 -12.57 -3.85 -23.87
CA PHE A 310 -12.92 -4.87 -24.87
C PHE A 310 -14.24 -5.62 -24.59
N GLY A 311 -15.02 -5.16 -23.61
CA GLY A 311 -16.22 -5.83 -23.10
C GLY A 311 -17.35 -5.95 -24.12
N PRO A 312 -18.44 -6.64 -23.74
CA PRO A 312 -19.50 -6.99 -24.66
C PRO A 312 -20.28 -5.76 -25.18
N HIS A 313 -20.24 -4.63 -24.46
CA HIS A 313 -20.79 -3.35 -24.92
C HIS A 313 -20.00 -2.70 -26.06
N LYS A 314 -18.80 -3.20 -26.37
CA LYS A 314 -18.02 -2.79 -27.55
C LYS A 314 -18.20 -3.79 -28.68
N ASP A 315 -18.07 -5.07 -28.37
CA ASP A 315 -18.12 -6.17 -29.31
C ASP A 315 -18.36 -7.47 -28.53
N ALA A 316 -19.61 -7.96 -28.54
CA ALA A 316 -20.03 -9.12 -27.75
C ALA A 316 -19.32 -10.41 -28.19
N GLU A 317 -19.15 -10.59 -29.50
CA GLU A 317 -18.51 -11.77 -30.07
C GLU A 317 -17.01 -11.80 -29.72
N LYS A 318 -16.29 -10.69 -29.93
CA LYS A 318 -14.87 -10.61 -29.54
C LYS A 318 -14.69 -10.77 -28.03
N TRP A 319 -15.60 -10.24 -27.23
CA TRP A 319 -15.54 -10.43 -25.78
C TRP A 319 -15.70 -11.89 -25.37
N GLU A 320 -16.65 -12.60 -25.97
CA GLU A 320 -16.84 -14.03 -25.74
C GLU A 320 -15.59 -14.83 -26.12
N GLN A 321 -14.95 -14.50 -27.24
CA GLN A 321 -13.67 -15.10 -27.65
C GLN A 321 -12.55 -14.82 -26.63
N ILE A 322 -12.44 -13.59 -26.12
CA ILE A 322 -11.46 -13.22 -25.06
C ILE A 322 -11.70 -14.08 -23.82
N ILE A 323 -12.93 -14.15 -23.34
CA ILE A 323 -13.29 -14.91 -22.15
C ILE A 323 -13.09 -16.41 -22.38
N GLY A 324 -13.37 -16.92 -23.57
CA GLY A 324 -13.06 -18.29 -23.98
C GLY A 324 -11.57 -18.62 -23.84
N ARG A 325 -10.70 -17.74 -24.37
CA ARG A 325 -9.24 -17.88 -24.23
C ARG A 325 -8.81 -17.84 -22.75
N VAL A 326 -9.32 -16.91 -21.96
CA VAL A 326 -8.96 -16.78 -20.54
C VAL A 326 -9.46 -17.95 -19.70
N LYS A 327 -10.64 -18.52 -20.01
CA LYS A 327 -11.12 -19.76 -19.38
C LYS A 327 -10.15 -20.92 -19.63
N ALA A 328 -9.54 -20.99 -20.82
CA ALA A 328 -8.57 -22.02 -21.17
C ALA A 328 -7.25 -21.94 -20.40
N PHE A 329 -7.00 -20.86 -19.64
CA PHE A 329 -5.83 -20.73 -18.75
C PHE A 329 -5.96 -21.60 -17.49
N ASP A 330 -7.17 -22.07 -17.17
CA ASP A 330 -7.51 -22.75 -15.92
C ASP A 330 -7.16 -21.92 -14.65
N ASN A 331 -7.17 -20.58 -14.79
CA ASN A 331 -6.87 -19.66 -13.71
C ASN A 331 -8.11 -18.83 -13.33
N ARG A 332 -8.89 -19.34 -12.37
CA ARG A 332 -10.11 -18.68 -11.86
C ARG A 332 -9.84 -17.26 -11.33
N SER A 333 -8.64 -17.00 -10.80
CA SER A 333 -8.28 -15.69 -10.27
C SER A 333 -8.10 -14.65 -11.37
N LYS A 334 -7.51 -15.03 -12.51
CA LYS A 334 -7.38 -14.15 -13.68
C LYS A 334 -8.74 -13.95 -14.36
N LEU A 335 -9.51 -15.02 -14.54
CA LEU A 335 -10.86 -14.95 -15.11
C LEU A 335 -11.75 -13.97 -14.34
N ALA A 336 -11.73 -14.04 -13.00
CA ALA A 336 -12.47 -13.10 -12.16
C ALA A 336 -12.05 -11.63 -12.40
N ARG A 337 -10.76 -11.35 -12.63
CA ARG A 337 -10.27 -9.99 -12.91
C ARG A 337 -10.69 -9.48 -14.29
N PHE A 338 -10.72 -10.35 -15.29
CA PHE A 338 -11.23 -10.01 -16.62
C PHE A 338 -12.72 -9.63 -16.56
N ASN A 339 -13.49 -10.32 -15.73
CA ASN A 339 -14.93 -10.10 -15.57
C ASN A 339 -15.32 -8.96 -14.61
N LEU A 340 -14.38 -8.17 -14.08
CA LEU A 340 -14.74 -7.01 -13.26
C LEU A 340 -15.33 -5.92 -14.15
N THR A 341 -16.59 -5.59 -13.90
CA THR A 341 -17.38 -4.70 -14.76
C THR A 341 -17.38 -3.26 -14.28
N SER A 342 -17.15 -3.03 -12.98
CA SER A 342 -17.24 -1.71 -12.36
C SER A 342 -16.00 -1.32 -11.55
N LEU A 343 -15.78 0.00 -11.42
CA LEU A 343 -14.70 0.52 -10.56
C LEU A 343 -14.91 0.18 -9.08
N GLU A 344 -16.15 -0.04 -8.65
CA GLU A 344 -16.46 -0.41 -7.28
C GLU A 344 -16.04 -1.85 -6.99
N GLU A 345 -16.32 -2.78 -7.92
CA GLU A 345 -15.83 -4.16 -7.85
C GLU A 345 -14.30 -4.21 -7.81
N VAL A 346 -13.62 -3.41 -8.65
CA VAL A 346 -12.15 -3.30 -8.67
C VAL A 346 -11.63 -2.79 -7.32
N LYS A 347 -12.24 -1.75 -6.74
CA LYS A 347 -11.84 -1.21 -5.44
C LYS A 347 -12.09 -2.20 -4.31
N ALA A 348 -13.23 -2.90 -4.33
CA ALA A 348 -13.56 -3.94 -3.37
C ALA A 348 -12.54 -5.10 -3.45
N PHE A 349 -12.15 -5.50 -4.65
CA PHE A 349 -11.12 -6.51 -4.90
C PHE A 349 -9.75 -6.06 -4.36
N ALA A 350 -9.34 -4.82 -4.64
CA ALA A 350 -8.06 -4.26 -4.18
C ALA A 350 -7.96 -4.16 -2.64
N SER A 351 -9.04 -3.77 -1.97
CA SER A 351 -9.07 -3.59 -0.51
C SER A 351 -8.80 -4.87 0.30
N ARG A 352 -8.94 -6.05 -0.33
CA ARG A 352 -8.74 -7.37 0.31
C ARG A 352 -7.27 -7.81 0.38
N ARG A 353 -6.34 -7.12 -0.30
CA ARG A 353 -4.95 -7.57 -0.51
C ARG A 353 -3.87 -6.75 0.19
N LEU A 354 -4.21 -5.96 1.21
CA LEU A 354 -3.22 -5.19 1.99
C LEU A 354 -2.29 -6.12 2.81
N ASN A 355 -1.21 -6.57 2.16
CA ASN A 355 -0.15 -7.42 2.70
C ASN A 355 0.73 -6.72 3.76
N ASP A 356 0.60 -5.41 3.95
CA ASP A 356 1.45 -4.58 4.83
C ASP A 356 1.28 -4.85 6.34
N THR A 357 0.27 -5.60 6.75
CA THR A 357 -0.10 -5.80 8.16
C THR A 357 0.69 -6.92 8.86
N ARG A 358 1.16 -7.94 8.14
CA ARG A 358 1.95 -9.06 8.71
C ARG A 358 3.36 -8.64 9.12
N TYR A 359 4.05 -7.92 8.24
CA TYR A 359 5.41 -7.46 8.49
C TYR A 359 5.46 -6.44 9.63
N THR A 360 4.53 -5.47 9.62
CA THR A 360 4.45 -4.38 10.60
C THR A 360 4.29 -4.89 12.03
N SER A 361 3.42 -5.87 12.28
CA SER A 361 3.18 -6.28 13.67
C SER A 361 4.28 -7.20 14.24
N LYS A 362 5.09 -7.87 13.39
CA LYS A 362 6.31 -8.55 13.87
C LYS A 362 7.35 -7.53 14.33
N LEU A 363 7.51 -6.46 13.56
CA LEU A 363 8.37 -5.34 13.94
C LEU A 363 7.85 -4.63 15.20
N ALA A 364 6.53 -4.49 15.34
CA ALA A 364 5.89 -3.96 16.54
C ALA A 364 6.26 -4.79 17.77
N GLY A 365 6.15 -6.12 17.69
CA GLY A 365 6.53 -6.99 18.80
C GLY A 365 8.01 -6.84 19.19
N ARG A 366 8.91 -6.79 18.20
CA ARG A 366 10.35 -6.57 18.44
C ARG A 366 10.66 -5.21 19.06
N LEU A 367 9.92 -4.17 18.65
CA LEU A 367 10.05 -2.84 19.23
C LEU A 367 9.59 -2.85 20.70
N LEU A 368 8.42 -3.43 20.98
CA LEU A 368 7.82 -3.47 22.32
C LEU A 368 8.58 -4.38 23.29
N MET A 369 9.25 -5.41 22.77
CA MET A 369 10.08 -6.30 23.59
C MET A 369 11.20 -5.56 24.34
N ASN A 370 11.61 -4.37 23.89
CA ASN A 370 12.58 -3.53 24.62
C ASN A 370 12.08 -3.06 26.00
N LEU A 371 10.77 -3.12 26.26
CA LEU A 371 10.22 -2.89 27.60
C LEU A 371 10.58 -4.04 28.54
N TYR A 372 10.71 -5.25 28.04
CA TYR A 372 10.90 -6.46 28.85
C TYR A 372 12.34 -6.95 28.75
N ALA A 373 12.84 -7.60 29.80
CA ALA A 373 14.16 -8.21 29.74
C ALA A 373 14.07 -9.40 28.78
N ASP A 374 14.87 -9.37 27.71
CA ASP A 374 14.90 -10.47 26.74
C ASP A 374 15.37 -11.76 27.43
N ARG A 375 14.85 -12.90 26.99
CA ARG A 375 15.31 -14.19 27.49
C ARG A 375 16.73 -14.43 26.99
N ASP A 376 17.55 -15.04 27.83
CA ASP A 376 18.75 -15.74 27.38
C ASP A 376 18.25 -16.90 26.50
N THR A 377 18.37 -16.80 25.16
CA THR A 377 17.76 -17.76 24.21
C THR A 377 18.49 -19.12 24.24
N GLN A 378 18.48 -19.80 25.39
CA GLN A 378 19.17 -21.07 25.60
C GLN A 378 18.45 -22.27 24.94
N THR A 379 17.24 -22.10 24.41
CA THR A 379 16.45 -23.23 23.89
C THR A 379 15.62 -22.86 22.65
N SER A 380 16.22 -22.33 21.59
CA SER A 380 15.45 -22.21 20.33
C SER A 380 15.35 -23.56 19.62
N ALA A 381 14.22 -24.23 19.77
CA ALA A 381 13.71 -25.10 18.72
C ALA A 381 13.40 -24.21 17.49
N PRO A 382 13.82 -24.56 16.25
CA PRO A 382 13.69 -23.71 15.06
C PRO A 382 12.26 -23.33 14.65
N ASP A 383 11.23 -23.95 15.25
CA ASP A 383 9.88 -24.04 14.70
C ASP A 383 8.79 -23.25 15.46
N ASP A 384 9.11 -22.50 16.54
CA ASP A 384 8.14 -21.61 17.21
C ASP A 384 8.43 -20.10 16.98
N PRO A 385 7.69 -19.44 16.07
CA PRO A 385 7.84 -18.01 15.81
C PRO A 385 7.39 -17.07 16.94
N GLN A 386 6.86 -17.57 18.06
CA GLN A 386 6.48 -16.76 19.23
C GLN A 386 7.52 -16.79 20.35
N ASP A 387 8.55 -17.63 20.27
CA ASP A 387 9.59 -17.73 21.30
C ASP A 387 10.42 -16.44 21.43
N GLU A 388 10.53 -15.64 20.36
CA GLU A 388 11.22 -14.33 20.36
C GLU A 388 10.50 -13.23 21.20
N PHE A 389 9.38 -13.55 21.86
CA PHE A 389 8.53 -12.62 22.60
C PHE A 389 8.30 -12.98 24.07
N ARG A 390 9.10 -13.90 24.61
CA ARG A 390 9.10 -14.26 26.04
C ARG A 390 10.13 -13.43 26.80
N ASP A 391 9.78 -13.02 28.01
CA ASP A 391 10.73 -12.38 28.91
C ASP A 391 11.64 -13.42 29.61
N ARG A 392 12.58 -12.92 30.42
CA ARG A 392 13.52 -13.75 31.17
C ARG A 392 12.87 -14.80 32.09
N SER A 393 11.66 -14.54 32.61
CA SER A 393 10.92 -15.48 33.45
C SER A 393 10.24 -16.60 32.64
N GLY A 394 10.29 -16.52 31.30
CA GLY A 394 9.59 -17.43 30.40
C GLY A 394 8.14 -17.01 30.14
N HIS A 395 7.68 -15.91 30.75
CA HIS A 395 6.37 -15.30 30.53
C HIS A 395 6.30 -14.66 29.15
N GLN A 396 5.17 -14.85 28.47
CA GLN A 396 4.98 -14.31 27.12
C GLN A 396 4.55 -12.84 27.20
N ALA A 397 5.52 -11.94 27.37
CA ALA A 397 5.29 -10.51 27.53
C ALA A 397 4.63 -9.86 26.30
N ILE A 398 4.96 -10.33 25.08
CA ILE A 398 4.27 -9.90 23.86
C ILE A 398 3.53 -11.08 23.24
N LYS A 399 2.20 -10.96 23.16
CA LYS A 399 1.36 -11.94 22.48
C LYS A 399 0.88 -11.40 21.16
N VAL A 400 0.79 -12.31 20.21
CA VAL A 400 0.47 -11.95 18.84
C VAL A 400 -0.67 -12.78 18.31
N SER A 401 -1.83 -12.15 18.10
CA SER A 401 -3.07 -12.80 17.69
C SER A 401 -3.27 -12.75 16.17
N SER A 402 -4.19 -13.59 15.65
CA SER A 402 -4.60 -13.59 14.23
C SER A 402 -5.84 -12.73 14.06
N GLY A 403 -5.86 -11.86 13.05
CA GLY A 403 -7.04 -11.04 12.78
C GLY A 403 -8.30 -11.80 12.35
N THR A 404 -8.14 -13.04 11.86
CA THR A 404 -9.28 -13.94 11.63
C THR A 404 -9.91 -14.35 12.96
N VAL A 405 -9.11 -14.68 13.97
CA VAL A 405 -9.60 -15.03 15.31
C VAL A 405 -10.30 -13.84 15.96
N THR A 406 -9.69 -12.66 15.90
CA THR A 406 -10.32 -11.43 16.40
C THR A 406 -11.69 -11.21 15.76
N SER A 407 -11.81 -11.36 14.44
CA SER A 407 -13.09 -11.17 13.76
C SER A 407 -14.14 -12.19 14.18
N LEU A 408 -13.78 -13.47 14.27
CA LEU A 408 -14.71 -14.54 14.65
C LEU A 408 -15.19 -14.39 16.09
N LEU A 409 -14.28 -14.07 17.02
CA LEU A 409 -14.62 -13.83 18.42
C LEU A 409 -15.44 -12.57 18.60
N ARG A 410 -15.11 -11.48 17.90
CA ARG A 410 -15.90 -10.24 17.90
C ARG A 410 -17.35 -10.51 17.50
N ASP A 411 -17.56 -11.30 16.44
CA ASP A 411 -18.89 -11.67 15.96
C ASP A 411 -19.61 -12.63 16.92
N ALA A 412 -18.89 -13.59 17.51
CA ALA A 412 -19.45 -14.55 18.47
C ALA A 412 -19.88 -13.88 19.79
N TRP A 413 -19.06 -12.94 20.28
CA TRP A 413 -19.31 -12.16 21.50
C TRP A 413 -20.24 -10.95 21.27
N LYS A 414 -20.72 -10.75 20.04
CA LYS A 414 -21.54 -9.60 19.64
C LYS A 414 -20.92 -8.24 20.02
N LEU A 415 -19.59 -8.15 19.98
CA LEU A 415 -18.86 -6.92 20.27
C LEU A 415 -18.77 -6.07 19.01
N TYR A 416 -19.84 -5.36 18.66
CA TYR A 416 -19.82 -4.35 17.60
C TYR A 416 -20.42 -3.04 18.10
N LEU A 417 -20.00 -1.93 17.47
CA LEU A 417 -20.40 -0.59 17.93
C LEU A 417 -21.92 -0.44 18.02
N GLY A 418 -22.68 -1.01 17.08
CA GLY A 418 -24.15 -0.98 17.15
C GLY A 418 -24.74 -1.58 18.42
N GLU A 419 -24.14 -2.63 19.02
CA GLU A 419 -24.62 -3.21 20.29
C GLU A 419 -24.06 -2.50 21.52
N LEU A 420 -22.88 -1.88 21.37
CA LEU A 420 -22.21 -1.21 22.48
C LEU A 420 -22.80 0.18 22.73
N ILE A 421 -23.12 0.91 21.67
CA ILE A 421 -23.50 2.33 21.75
C ILE A 421 -24.73 2.68 20.91
N GLY A 422 -25.39 1.71 20.25
CA GLY A 422 -26.68 1.93 19.60
C GLY A 422 -26.65 3.01 18.51
N GLU A 423 -27.51 4.02 18.68
CA GLU A 423 -27.65 5.14 17.75
C GLU A 423 -26.45 6.10 17.76
N ASP A 424 -25.62 6.08 18.81
CA ASP A 424 -24.41 6.91 18.90
C ASP A 424 -23.31 6.43 17.94
N ALA A 425 -23.45 5.25 17.32
CA ALA A 425 -22.50 4.73 16.33
C ALA A 425 -22.71 5.37 14.94
N TYR A 426 -21.64 5.91 14.35
CA TYR A 426 -21.70 6.40 12.97
C TYR A 426 -21.76 5.24 11.97
N LYS A 427 -22.83 5.20 11.17
CA LYS A 427 -23.09 4.13 10.20
C LYS A 427 -22.55 4.50 8.82
N CYS A 428 -22.03 3.52 8.08
CA CYS A 428 -21.66 3.77 6.70
C CYS A 428 -22.90 3.86 5.79
N PRO A 429 -22.83 4.60 4.66
CA PRO A 429 -23.90 4.60 3.66
C PRO A 429 -24.26 3.17 3.26
N VAL A 430 -25.56 2.91 3.09
CA VAL A 430 -26.02 1.68 2.46
C VAL A 430 -25.80 1.86 0.97
N LYS A 431 -24.69 1.34 0.45
CA LYS A 431 -24.47 1.28 -0.99
C LYS A 431 -25.23 0.07 -1.50
N ASP A 432 -26.13 0.29 -2.46
CA ASP A 432 -26.81 -0.78 -3.18
C ASP A 432 -25.73 -1.69 -3.80
N GLN A 433 -25.55 -2.87 -3.22
CA GLN A 433 -24.84 -3.92 -3.93
C GLN A 433 -25.85 -4.51 -4.92
N GLU A 434 -25.86 -4.01 -6.14
CA GLU A 434 -26.36 -4.82 -7.26
C GLU A 434 -25.55 -6.13 -7.29
N HIS A 435 -26.22 -7.22 -7.66
CA HIS A 435 -25.72 -8.60 -7.85
C HIS A 435 -25.94 -9.57 -6.68
N GLY A 436 -27.20 -9.99 -6.51
CA GLY A 436 -27.58 -11.40 -6.24
C GLY A 436 -27.22 -12.05 -4.89
N ALA A 437 -26.45 -11.40 -4.01
CA ALA A 437 -26.25 -11.87 -2.64
C ALA A 437 -27.41 -11.39 -1.75
N LYS A 438 -28.04 -12.29 -0.97
CA LYS A 438 -29.12 -11.93 -0.03
C LYS A 438 -28.67 -10.76 0.86
N LYS A 439 -29.49 -9.69 0.87
CA LYS A 439 -29.34 -8.45 1.67
C LYS A 439 -28.86 -8.77 3.09
N LYS A 440 -27.81 -8.09 3.54
CA LYS A 440 -27.64 -7.82 4.98
C LYS A 440 -28.21 -6.42 5.25
N PRO A 441 -29.38 -6.26 5.93
CA PRO A 441 -29.90 -4.96 6.32
C PRO A 441 -28.86 -4.12 7.07
N ALA A 442 -29.02 -2.79 7.09
CA ALA A 442 -28.14 -1.87 7.82
C ALA A 442 -27.95 -2.23 9.31
N SER A 443 -28.93 -2.95 9.89
CA SER A 443 -28.96 -3.50 11.24
C SER A 443 -28.46 -4.95 11.36
N SER A 444 -27.81 -5.52 10.35
CA SER A 444 -27.40 -6.93 10.40
C SER A 444 -26.35 -7.17 11.49
N PRO A 445 -26.56 -8.17 12.36
CA PRO A 445 -25.55 -8.62 13.32
C PRO A 445 -24.22 -8.92 12.60
N GLY A 446 -23.13 -8.30 13.04
CA GLY A 446 -21.79 -8.50 12.49
C GLY A 446 -21.41 -7.61 11.30
N ARG A 447 -22.15 -6.54 10.97
CA ARG A 447 -21.67 -5.51 10.03
C ARG A 447 -20.67 -4.60 10.76
N LYS A 448 -19.39 -4.64 10.35
CA LYS A 448 -18.37 -3.71 10.85
C LYS A 448 -18.57 -2.35 10.19
N ASP A 449 -19.15 -1.39 10.90
CA ASP A 449 -19.23 0.00 10.43
C ASP A 449 -17.86 0.67 10.53
N ARG A 450 -17.22 0.80 9.37
CA ARG A 450 -15.89 1.43 9.22
C ARG A 450 -15.96 2.96 9.23
N CYS A 451 -17.17 3.52 9.36
CA CYS A 451 -17.44 4.94 9.37
C CYS A 451 -17.46 5.53 10.80
N ASP A 452 -17.05 4.75 11.80
CA ASP A 452 -16.76 5.20 13.15
C ASP A 452 -15.39 4.67 13.59
N HIS A 453 -14.44 5.52 13.98
CA HIS A 453 -13.08 5.09 14.34
C HIS A 453 -13.01 4.25 15.63
N ARG A 454 -14.03 4.30 16.50
CA ARG A 454 -14.06 3.52 17.75
C ARG A 454 -14.07 2.01 17.51
N HIS A 455 -14.34 1.54 16.29
CA HIS A 455 -14.26 0.12 15.95
C HIS A 455 -12.84 -0.45 16.15
N HIS A 456 -11.79 0.38 16.06
CA HIS A 456 -10.43 -0.05 16.37
C HIS A 456 -10.24 -0.36 17.86
N ALA A 457 -10.90 0.40 18.74
CA ALA A 457 -10.89 0.12 20.18
C ALA A 457 -11.67 -1.17 20.50
N VAL A 458 -12.78 -1.42 19.79
CA VAL A 458 -13.51 -2.71 19.89
C VAL A 458 -12.60 -3.88 19.54
N ASP A 459 -11.86 -3.78 18.42
CA ASP A 459 -10.89 -4.82 18.04
C ASP A 459 -9.80 -4.98 19.11
N ALA A 460 -9.26 -3.87 19.63
CA ALA A 460 -8.25 -3.88 20.70
C ALA A 460 -8.74 -4.56 21.98
N VAL A 461 -10.01 -4.35 22.36
CA VAL A 461 -10.64 -5.06 23.48
C VAL A 461 -10.73 -6.55 23.19
N VAL A 462 -11.22 -6.96 22.02
CA VAL A 462 -11.30 -8.38 21.66
C VAL A 462 -9.92 -9.04 21.73
N ILE A 463 -8.89 -8.37 21.20
CA ILE A 463 -7.49 -8.83 21.26
C ILE A 463 -7.04 -8.98 22.72
N ALA A 464 -7.28 -7.98 23.57
CA ALA A 464 -6.94 -8.01 24.98
C ALA A 464 -7.67 -9.14 25.74
N LEU A 465 -8.90 -9.48 25.35
CA LEU A 465 -9.70 -10.54 25.95
C LEU A 465 -9.38 -11.95 25.43
N THR A 466 -8.69 -12.06 24.30
CA THR A 466 -8.36 -13.35 23.66
C THR A 466 -7.18 -14.02 24.36
N SER A 467 -7.44 -14.69 25.49
CA SER A 467 -6.43 -15.40 26.29
C SER A 467 -5.91 -16.66 25.61
N ASP A 468 -4.82 -17.24 26.11
CA ASP A 468 -4.26 -18.49 25.58
C ASP A 468 -5.27 -19.64 25.66
N LYS A 469 -6.09 -19.66 26.72
CA LYS A 469 -7.21 -20.61 26.87
C LYS A 469 -8.22 -20.46 25.73
N VAL A 470 -8.64 -19.23 25.42
CA VAL A 470 -9.55 -18.94 24.32
C VAL A 470 -8.93 -19.35 22.98
N ILE A 471 -7.64 -19.04 22.76
CA ILE A 471 -6.92 -19.44 21.53
C ILE A 471 -6.86 -20.96 21.40
N HIS A 472 -6.58 -21.67 22.48
CA HIS A 472 -6.52 -23.12 22.50
C HIS A 472 -7.89 -23.72 22.16
N GLU A 473 -8.96 -23.24 22.80
CA GLU A 473 -10.34 -23.67 22.52
C GLU A 473 -10.74 -23.43 21.05
N VAL A 474 -10.45 -22.24 20.51
CA VAL A 474 -10.70 -21.89 19.10
C VAL A 474 -9.95 -22.82 18.14
N ASN A 475 -8.68 -23.12 18.42
CA ASN A 475 -7.87 -24.01 17.59
C ASN A 475 -8.36 -25.46 17.64
N THR A 476 -8.74 -25.94 18.83
CA THR A 476 -9.30 -27.29 19.02
C THR A 476 -10.62 -27.45 18.25
N LEU A 477 -11.51 -26.46 18.35
CA LEU A 477 -12.77 -26.44 17.58
C LEU A 477 -12.50 -26.40 16.07
N ALA A 478 -11.58 -25.55 15.62
CA ALA A 478 -11.21 -25.45 14.21
C ALA A 478 -10.63 -26.77 13.67
N GLY A 479 -9.78 -27.45 14.44
CA GLY A 479 -9.21 -28.76 14.11
C GLY A 479 -10.30 -29.83 13.96
N ARG A 480 -11.15 -29.97 14.97
CA ARG A 480 -12.26 -30.94 14.98
C ARG A 480 -13.20 -30.75 13.80
N LEU A 481 -13.64 -29.51 13.54
CA LEU A 481 -14.57 -29.22 12.43
C LEU A 481 -13.95 -29.53 11.07
N TYR A 482 -12.67 -29.24 10.90
CA TYR A 482 -11.96 -29.54 9.67
C TYR A 482 -11.77 -31.04 9.47
N GLU A 483 -11.47 -31.80 10.53
CA GLU A 483 -11.32 -33.25 10.45
C GLU A 483 -12.64 -33.95 10.13
N GLN A 484 -13.70 -33.61 10.85
CA GLN A 484 -15.01 -34.26 10.76
C GLN A 484 -15.81 -33.83 9.53
N TYR A 485 -15.83 -32.54 9.19
CA TYR A 485 -16.74 -31.98 8.18
C TYR A 485 -16.03 -31.33 6.99
N LYS A 486 -14.69 -31.32 6.96
CA LYS A 486 -13.86 -30.70 5.90
C LYS A 486 -14.19 -29.22 5.63
N ARG A 487 -14.76 -28.51 6.61
CA ARG A 487 -15.13 -27.09 6.51
C ARG A 487 -14.34 -26.21 7.49
N PRO A 488 -14.19 -24.91 7.21
CA PRO A 488 -13.57 -23.98 8.15
C PRO A 488 -14.50 -23.64 9.32
N LEU A 489 -13.89 -23.12 10.39
CA LEU A 489 -14.56 -22.54 11.55
C LEU A 489 -15.36 -21.29 11.17
N THR A 490 -16.55 -21.12 11.75
CA THR A 490 -17.38 -19.93 11.62
C THR A 490 -17.68 -19.30 12.99
N TYR A 491 -18.16 -18.06 13.03
CA TYR A 491 -18.48 -17.38 14.30
C TYR A 491 -19.59 -18.10 15.08
N ARG A 492 -20.50 -18.82 14.40
CA ARG A 492 -21.60 -19.56 15.05
C ARG A 492 -21.05 -20.69 15.92
N ASP A 493 -19.98 -21.33 15.44
CA ASP A 493 -19.30 -22.41 16.15
C ASP A 493 -18.61 -21.89 17.43
N LEU A 494 -18.32 -20.59 17.52
CA LEU A 494 -17.67 -19.95 18.66
C LEU A 494 -18.64 -19.35 19.68
N ARG A 495 -19.96 -19.47 19.50
CA ARG A 495 -20.93 -18.96 20.49
C ARG A 495 -20.82 -19.62 21.86
N SER A 496 -20.27 -20.84 21.92
CA SER A 496 -19.98 -21.54 23.17
C SER A 496 -18.78 -20.95 23.93
N VAL A 497 -17.88 -20.25 23.23
CA VAL A 497 -16.74 -19.58 23.83
C VAL A 497 -17.24 -18.33 24.54
N LYS A 498 -17.44 -18.42 25.86
CA LYS A 498 -18.02 -17.32 26.65
C LYS A 498 -17.12 -16.09 26.61
N SER A 499 -17.71 -14.93 26.39
CA SER A 499 -17.03 -13.66 26.63
C SER A 499 -16.81 -13.46 28.13
N PRO A 500 -15.79 -12.69 28.54
CA PRO A 500 -15.65 -12.23 29.92
C PRO A 500 -16.91 -11.48 30.38
N GLY A 501 -17.32 -11.69 31.65
CA GLY A 501 -18.61 -11.22 32.17
C GLY A 501 -18.76 -9.71 32.41
N PHE A 502 -17.71 -8.91 32.18
CA PHE A 502 -17.71 -7.47 32.48
C PHE A 502 -18.25 -6.58 31.34
N ILE A 503 -18.74 -7.16 30.23
CA ILE A 503 -19.34 -6.38 29.12
C ILE A 503 -20.77 -5.96 29.51
N ASP A 504 -20.85 -5.12 30.53
CA ASP A 504 -22.05 -4.59 31.17
C ASP A 504 -22.39 -3.17 30.65
N GLU A 505 -23.31 -2.48 31.32
CA GLU A 505 -23.67 -1.10 30.95
C GLU A 505 -22.57 -0.09 31.28
N ASN A 506 -21.74 -0.35 32.31
CA ASN A 506 -20.59 0.49 32.63
C ASN A 506 -19.57 0.47 31.49
N PHE A 507 -19.25 -0.72 30.99
CA PHE A 507 -18.36 -0.90 29.84
C PHE A 507 -18.91 -0.20 28.59
N ARG A 508 -20.21 -0.28 28.33
CA ARG A 508 -20.88 0.45 27.23
C ARG A 508 -20.78 1.96 27.41
N GLY A 509 -20.99 2.46 28.63
CA GLY A 509 -20.83 3.86 29.00
C GLY A 509 -19.44 4.42 28.69
N LEU A 510 -18.38 3.62 28.85
CA LEU A 510 -17.02 4.02 28.47
C LEU A 510 -16.87 4.23 26.95
N PHE A 511 -17.52 3.40 26.12
CA PHE A 511 -17.47 3.55 24.67
C PHE A 511 -18.27 4.77 24.16
N ARG A 512 -19.37 5.14 24.82
CA ARG A 512 -20.12 6.36 24.50
C ARG A 512 -19.28 7.61 24.76
N LYS A 513 -18.55 7.64 25.88
CA LYS A 513 -17.65 8.74 26.28
C LYS A 513 -16.30 8.75 25.55
N MET A 514 -15.99 7.72 24.76
CA MET A 514 -14.69 7.57 24.11
C MET A 514 -14.47 8.65 23.06
N ILE A 515 -13.34 9.36 23.17
CA ILE A 515 -12.90 10.38 22.21
C ILE A 515 -11.66 9.85 21.47
N VAL A 516 -11.74 9.79 20.14
CA VAL A 516 -10.64 9.31 19.31
C VAL A 516 -9.54 10.36 19.18
N SER A 517 -8.35 10.03 19.68
CA SER A 517 -7.13 10.82 19.45
C SER A 517 -6.78 10.85 17.95
N ARG A 518 -6.52 12.04 17.41
CA ARG A 518 -6.08 12.24 16.03
C ARG A 518 -4.74 12.94 16.00
N ARG A 519 -3.85 12.43 15.15
CA ARG A 519 -2.57 13.07 14.87
C ARG A 519 -2.79 14.32 14.01
N PRO A 520 -2.43 15.54 14.47
CA PRO A 520 -2.51 16.73 13.64
C PRO A 520 -1.49 16.64 12.48
N GLU A 521 -1.86 17.15 11.30
CA GLU A 521 -0.99 17.19 10.12
C GLU A 521 -0.67 18.63 9.72
N HIS A 522 0.19 19.29 10.51
CA HIS A 522 0.65 20.67 10.25
C HIS A 522 1.83 20.74 9.26
N LYS A 523 1.75 19.96 8.17
CA LYS A 523 2.79 19.98 7.13
C LYS A 523 2.43 21.03 6.08
N LEU A 524 3.38 21.92 5.81
CA LEU A 524 3.31 22.85 4.67
C LEU A 524 3.93 22.21 3.42
N SER A 525 3.43 21.04 3.06
CA SER A 525 3.85 20.29 1.88
C SER A 525 2.63 19.69 1.23
N GLY A 526 2.46 19.89 -0.07
CA GLY A 526 1.23 19.54 -0.76
C GLY A 526 1.15 20.24 -2.10
N LYS A 527 -0.04 20.26 -2.68
CA LYS A 527 -0.26 20.82 -4.00
C LYS A 527 -0.35 22.35 -3.92
N LEU A 528 0.67 23.05 -4.43
CA LEU A 528 0.72 24.52 -4.43
C LEU A 528 -0.33 25.16 -5.36
N HIS A 529 -0.60 24.52 -6.50
CA HIS A 529 -1.55 24.99 -7.50
C HIS A 529 -2.15 23.83 -8.30
N GLU A 530 -3.29 24.08 -8.96
CA GLU A 530 -3.82 23.14 -9.95
C GLU A 530 -2.88 22.97 -11.15
N GLU A 531 -2.88 21.78 -11.76
CA GLU A 531 -2.08 21.47 -12.94
C GLU A 531 -2.60 22.17 -14.21
N THR A 532 -3.82 22.70 -14.17
CA THR A 532 -4.43 23.37 -15.32
C THR A 532 -3.86 24.78 -15.47
N PHE A 533 -3.19 25.04 -16.58
CA PHE A 533 -2.87 26.39 -17.03
C PHE A 533 -4.09 27.05 -17.69
N TYR A 534 -4.37 28.28 -17.26
CA TYR A 534 -5.39 29.14 -17.83
C TYR A 534 -4.77 30.06 -18.89
N GLY A 535 -5.43 30.18 -20.04
CA GLY A 535 -4.98 31.05 -21.13
C GLY A 535 -5.02 32.54 -20.76
N LYS A 536 -4.41 33.39 -21.61
CA LYS A 536 -4.49 34.86 -21.48
C LYS A 536 -5.95 35.34 -21.52
N ILE A 537 -6.21 36.51 -20.93
CA ILE A 537 -7.52 37.19 -21.02
C ILE A 537 -7.81 37.44 -22.49
N ARG A 538 -9.02 37.13 -22.94
CA ARG A 538 -9.47 37.37 -24.31
C ARG A 538 -10.55 38.43 -24.36
N GLU A 539 -11.54 38.31 -23.50
CA GLU A 539 -12.73 39.16 -23.45
C GLU A 539 -13.07 39.48 -21.98
N TYR A 540 -13.97 40.44 -21.77
CA TYR A 540 -14.66 40.68 -20.50
C TYR A 540 -16.16 40.47 -20.72
N GLU A 541 -16.88 40.00 -19.70
CA GLU A 541 -18.35 39.95 -19.77
C GLU A 541 -18.93 41.35 -20.02
N LYS A 542 -19.91 41.47 -20.92
CA LYS A 542 -20.59 42.74 -21.21
C LYS A 542 -21.13 43.34 -19.91
N GLY A 543 -20.73 44.57 -19.61
CA GLY A 543 -21.15 45.31 -18.41
C GLY A 543 -20.39 44.99 -17.11
N LYS A 544 -19.37 44.12 -17.12
CA LYS A 544 -18.58 43.76 -15.92
C LYS A 544 -17.08 43.75 -16.20
N LYS A 545 -16.38 44.86 -15.88
CA LYS A 545 -14.92 45.00 -16.04
C LYS A 545 -14.10 43.98 -15.22
N ASP A 546 -14.66 43.41 -14.16
CA ASP A 546 -13.98 42.45 -13.26
C ASP A 546 -14.24 40.97 -13.58
N SER A 547 -14.85 40.65 -14.73
CA SER A 547 -15.14 39.27 -15.16
C SER A 547 -14.33 38.89 -16.41
N PRO A 548 -13.01 38.66 -16.32
CA PRO A 548 -12.19 38.30 -17.48
C PRO A 548 -12.50 36.88 -17.96
N ILE A 549 -12.90 36.78 -19.22
CA ILE A 549 -13.14 35.51 -19.90
C ILE A 549 -11.82 34.97 -20.43
N ARG A 550 -11.53 33.73 -20.04
CA ARG A 550 -10.36 32.96 -20.48
C ARG A 550 -10.83 31.68 -21.15
N HIS A 551 -9.94 31.10 -21.96
CA HIS A 551 -10.20 29.81 -22.60
C HIS A 551 -9.46 28.70 -21.85
N LYS A 552 -10.17 27.61 -21.52
CA LYS A 552 -9.58 26.35 -21.06
C LYS A 552 -9.86 25.26 -22.09
N ARG A 553 -8.89 24.40 -22.33
CA ARG A 553 -9.09 23.18 -23.14
C ARG A 553 -9.72 22.10 -22.26
N VAL A 554 -10.84 21.54 -22.72
CA VAL A 554 -11.51 20.40 -22.13
C VAL A 554 -11.47 19.25 -23.13
N ASP A 555 -11.18 18.06 -22.61
CA ASP A 555 -11.16 16.85 -23.40
C ASP A 555 -12.59 16.34 -23.59
N VAL A 556 -12.97 16.14 -24.86
CA VAL A 556 -14.35 15.77 -25.24
C VAL A 556 -14.71 14.41 -24.65
N GLY A 557 -13.75 13.48 -24.58
CA GLY A 557 -13.96 12.12 -24.12
C GLY A 557 -13.76 11.93 -22.62
N LYS A 558 -13.39 12.97 -21.86
CA LYS A 558 -13.10 12.85 -20.41
C LYS A 558 -13.82 13.83 -19.50
N GLY A 559 -14.20 15.01 -19.98
CA GLY A 559 -14.62 16.09 -19.09
C GLY A 559 -15.58 17.10 -19.69
N LEU A 560 -16.08 16.88 -20.91
CA LEU A 560 -17.13 17.72 -21.46
C LEU A 560 -18.47 17.35 -20.79
N THR A 561 -19.30 18.35 -20.51
CA THR A 561 -20.64 18.21 -19.94
C THR A 561 -21.56 19.13 -20.72
N ASP A 562 -22.88 18.99 -20.59
CA ASP A 562 -23.82 19.85 -21.33
C ASP A 562 -23.60 21.34 -21.01
N ALA A 563 -23.35 21.66 -19.73
CA ALA A 563 -22.99 23.01 -19.28
C ALA A 563 -21.66 23.53 -19.88
N HIS A 564 -20.79 22.66 -20.38
CA HIS A 564 -19.59 23.06 -21.11
C HIS A 564 -19.84 23.31 -22.59
N ILE A 565 -20.82 22.64 -23.22
CA ILE A 565 -21.12 22.76 -24.65
C ILE A 565 -21.56 24.18 -24.97
N GLU A 566 -22.43 24.75 -24.13
CA GLU A 566 -22.89 26.14 -24.25
C GLU A 566 -21.72 27.14 -24.24
N LYS A 567 -20.64 26.80 -23.55
CA LYS A 567 -19.44 27.62 -23.36
C LYS A 567 -18.36 27.37 -24.39
N ILE A 568 -18.57 26.49 -25.37
CA ILE A 568 -17.58 26.26 -26.44
C ILE A 568 -17.36 27.56 -27.20
N VAL A 569 -16.10 27.89 -27.45
CA VAL A 569 -15.68 29.16 -28.07
C VAL A 569 -16.01 29.21 -29.56
N ASP A 570 -15.91 28.08 -30.24
CA ASP A 570 -16.03 27.96 -31.69
C ASP A 570 -17.42 27.40 -32.04
N GLU A 571 -18.23 28.19 -32.74
CA GLU A 571 -19.63 27.86 -33.04
C GLU A 571 -19.76 26.65 -33.98
N GLY A 572 -18.82 26.46 -34.90
CA GLY A 572 -18.79 25.28 -35.76
C GLY A 572 -18.54 24.00 -34.95
N ILE A 573 -17.52 24.04 -34.08
CA ILE A 573 -17.20 22.92 -33.18
C ILE A 573 -18.39 22.63 -32.27
N LYS A 574 -19.04 23.68 -31.76
CA LYS A 574 -20.21 23.57 -30.90
C LYS A 574 -21.36 22.88 -31.62
N ALA A 575 -21.69 23.31 -32.85
CA ALA A 575 -22.71 22.68 -33.67
C ALA A 575 -22.41 21.20 -33.96
N ALA A 576 -21.16 20.86 -34.29
CA ALA A 576 -20.74 19.47 -34.52
C ALA A 576 -20.85 18.60 -33.26
N ILE A 577 -20.54 19.16 -32.08
CA ILE A 577 -20.70 18.46 -30.80
C ILE A 577 -22.18 18.28 -30.42
N ILE A 578 -23.02 19.29 -30.66
CA ILE A 578 -24.47 19.21 -30.43
C ILE A 578 -25.10 18.16 -31.34
N LYS A 579 -24.81 18.21 -32.65
CA LYS A 579 -25.25 17.22 -33.62
C LYS A 579 -24.87 15.81 -33.20
N PHE A 580 -23.60 15.60 -32.85
CA PHE A 580 -23.12 14.30 -32.38
C PHE A 580 -23.80 13.82 -31.09
N ARG A 581 -24.13 14.74 -30.16
CA ARG A 581 -24.91 14.42 -28.94
C ARG A 581 -26.33 13.98 -29.30
N ASP A 582 -27.00 14.73 -30.16
CA ASP A 582 -28.42 14.56 -30.50
C ASP A 582 -28.66 13.31 -31.37
N GLU A 583 -27.69 12.93 -32.22
CA GLU A 583 -27.68 11.67 -32.98
C GLU A 583 -27.41 10.42 -32.09
N GLY A 584 -27.48 10.56 -30.77
CA GLY A 584 -27.30 9.46 -29.82
C GLY A 584 -25.84 9.06 -29.58
N GLY A 585 -24.87 9.86 -30.05
CA GLY A 585 -23.44 9.65 -29.83
C GLY A 585 -23.03 9.70 -28.34
N PHE A 586 -23.90 10.19 -27.45
CA PHE A 586 -23.71 10.17 -25.99
C PHE A 586 -25.01 9.84 -25.23
N LYS A 587 -25.08 8.70 -24.53
CA LYS A 587 -26.09 8.47 -23.46
C LYS A 587 -25.66 9.07 -22.10
N LYS A 588 -24.36 9.34 -21.91
CA LYS A 588 -23.75 10.05 -20.77
C LYS A 588 -22.30 10.41 -21.13
N TRP A 589 -21.84 11.62 -20.83
CA TRP A 589 -20.45 12.04 -21.05
C TRP A 589 -19.50 11.22 -20.15
N SER A 590 -18.99 10.09 -20.67
CA SER A 590 -18.17 9.14 -19.91
C SER A 590 -16.69 9.23 -20.32
N LYS A 591 -15.78 8.89 -19.40
CA LYS A 591 -14.33 9.11 -19.51
C LYS A 591 -13.57 8.36 -20.62
N ASP A 592 -14.23 7.49 -21.39
CA ASP A 592 -13.59 6.49 -22.25
C ASP A 592 -14.28 6.31 -23.62
N THR A 593 -14.50 7.41 -24.35
CA THR A 593 -15.08 7.36 -25.71
C THR A 593 -13.99 7.22 -26.79
N LEU A 594 -14.21 6.32 -27.77
CA LEU A 594 -13.33 6.10 -28.94
C LEU A 594 -13.89 6.71 -30.25
N VAL A 595 -15.14 7.16 -30.26
CA VAL A 595 -15.77 7.86 -31.38
C VAL A 595 -15.73 9.36 -31.07
N TRP A 596 -15.05 10.11 -31.92
CA TRP A 596 -14.88 11.56 -31.75
C TRP A 596 -15.82 12.28 -32.71
N PRO A 597 -16.49 13.38 -32.29
CA PRO A 597 -17.21 14.24 -33.21
C PRO A 597 -16.26 14.71 -34.32
N THR A 598 -16.75 14.80 -35.54
CA THR A 598 -15.96 15.21 -36.71
C THR A 598 -16.51 16.51 -37.25
N MET A 599 -15.62 17.44 -37.59
CA MET A 599 -16.03 18.82 -37.91
C MET A 599 -16.02 19.15 -39.40
N LEU A 600 -15.34 18.37 -40.25
CA LEU A 600 -15.35 18.37 -41.73
C LEU A 600 -14.20 17.47 -42.25
N LYS A 601 -14.20 17.18 -43.56
CA LYS A 601 -13.11 16.49 -44.25
C LYS A 601 -11.89 17.42 -44.39
N SER A 602 -10.67 16.90 -44.20
CA SER A 602 -9.43 17.61 -44.51
C SER A 602 -9.36 17.92 -46.00
N ARG A 603 -8.35 18.70 -46.43
CA ARG A 603 -8.06 18.95 -47.86
C ARG A 603 -7.93 17.66 -48.69
N ASN A 604 -7.68 16.52 -48.03
CA ASN A 604 -7.53 15.19 -48.63
C ASN A 604 -8.75 14.28 -48.37
N GLY A 605 -9.90 14.81 -47.96
CA GLY A 605 -11.13 14.03 -47.78
C GLY A 605 -11.28 13.31 -46.44
N ASN A 606 -10.28 13.36 -45.54
CA ASN A 606 -10.30 12.60 -44.28
C ASN A 606 -11.00 13.36 -43.14
N PRO A 607 -11.94 12.75 -42.40
CA PRO A 607 -12.65 13.43 -41.32
C PRO A 607 -11.71 13.84 -40.16
N VAL A 608 -11.75 15.11 -39.77
CA VAL A 608 -10.94 15.64 -38.66
C VAL A 608 -11.65 15.42 -37.33
N GLN A 609 -11.05 14.62 -36.44
CA GLN A 609 -11.58 14.28 -35.12
C GLN A 609 -11.40 15.41 -34.11
N ILE A 610 -12.49 15.77 -33.41
CA ILE A 610 -12.49 16.75 -32.32
C ILE A 610 -12.22 16.04 -30.99
N LYS A 611 -10.95 16.03 -30.58
CA LYS A 611 -10.55 15.41 -29.30
C LYS A 611 -10.66 16.34 -28.11
N LYS A 612 -10.49 17.64 -28.34
CA LYS A 612 -10.50 18.68 -27.30
C LYS A 612 -11.17 19.94 -27.82
N VAL A 613 -11.93 20.60 -26.96
CA VAL A 613 -12.58 21.88 -27.26
C VAL A 613 -12.11 22.96 -26.31
N ARG A 614 -12.12 24.21 -26.79
CA ARG A 614 -11.88 25.38 -25.94
C ARG A 614 -13.22 25.87 -25.42
N ILE A 615 -13.31 26.04 -24.10
CA ILE A 615 -14.50 26.61 -23.45
C ILE A 615 -14.16 27.95 -22.80
N LYS A 616 -15.13 28.87 -22.83
CA LYS A 616 -15.12 30.15 -22.10
C LYS A 616 -15.34 29.89 -20.62
N ILE A 617 -14.48 30.46 -19.79
CA ILE A 617 -14.55 30.36 -18.33
C ILE A 617 -14.10 31.66 -17.67
N THR A 618 -14.63 31.94 -16.48
CA THR A 618 -14.33 33.12 -15.66
C THR A 618 -13.75 32.68 -14.30
N PRO A 619 -12.54 32.09 -14.27
CA PRO A 619 -11.94 31.63 -13.03
C PRO A 619 -11.58 32.82 -12.11
N LYS A 620 -12.00 32.75 -10.84
CA LYS A 620 -11.65 33.73 -9.81
C LYS A 620 -10.34 33.35 -9.10
N LYS A 621 -9.64 34.33 -8.54
CA LYS A 621 -8.46 34.18 -7.67
C LYS A 621 -7.33 33.33 -8.30
N LEU A 622 -6.84 33.73 -9.47
CA LEU A 622 -5.69 33.07 -10.12
C LEU A 622 -4.37 33.58 -9.54
N ILE A 623 -3.34 32.74 -9.57
CA ILE A 623 -1.95 33.12 -9.29
C ILE A 623 -1.13 33.11 -10.59
N THR A 624 -0.19 34.04 -10.65
CA THR A 624 0.75 34.18 -11.75
C THR A 624 2.02 33.40 -11.44
N LEU A 625 2.45 32.53 -12.35
CA LEU A 625 3.71 31.79 -12.29
C LEU A 625 4.63 32.22 -13.43
N GLY A 626 5.93 32.18 -13.20
CA GLY A 626 6.93 32.55 -14.21
C GLY A 626 7.04 34.06 -14.42
N LYS A 627 7.86 34.46 -15.39
CA LYS A 627 8.08 35.87 -15.78
C LYS A 627 8.03 36.00 -17.29
N ARG A 628 7.54 37.15 -17.79
CA ARG A 628 7.51 37.49 -19.23
C ARG A 628 6.84 36.39 -20.08
N MET A 629 7.55 35.80 -21.04
CA MET A 629 7.03 34.78 -21.96
C MET A 629 6.67 33.45 -21.28
N SER A 630 7.25 33.18 -20.10
CA SER A 630 6.93 31.99 -19.31
C SER A 630 5.73 32.20 -18.38
N GLU A 631 5.08 33.37 -18.42
CA GLU A 631 3.96 33.66 -17.53
C GLU A 631 2.80 32.68 -17.77
N ARG A 632 2.32 32.05 -16.69
CA ARG A 632 1.16 31.17 -16.67
C ARG A 632 0.25 31.57 -15.53
N GLN A 633 -1.05 31.39 -15.75
CA GLN A 633 -2.07 31.63 -14.75
C GLN A 633 -2.61 30.28 -14.28
N VAL A 634 -2.67 30.06 -12.97
CA VAL A 634 -3.17 28.81 -12.38
C VAL A 634 -4.09 29.12 -11.21
N LYS A 635 -4.97 28.18 -10.87
CA LYS A 635 -5.70 28.25 -9.60
C LYS A 635 -4.77 27.84 -8.45
N PRO A 636 -4.82 28.50 -7.29
CA PRO A 636 -4.21 28.00 -6.07
C PRO A 636 -4.64 26.57 -5.78
N GLY A 637 -3.76 25.81 -5.14
CA GLY A 637 -3.99 24.42 -4.83
C GLY A 637 -4.68 24.29 -3.47
N GLU A 638 -4.00 23.66 -2.53
CA GLU A 638 -4.53 23.41 -1.20
C GLU A 638 -4.50 24.69 -0.34
N VAL A 639 -5.49 24.83 0.55
CA VAL A 639 -5.43 25.78 1.66
C VAL A 639 -4.50 25.18 2.72
N ALA A 640 -3.50 25.95 3.16
CA ALA A 640 -2.59 25.52 4.21
C ALA A 640 -3.23 25.67 5.59
N TYR A 641 -3.78 26.86 5.86
CA TYR A 641 -4.47 27.19 7.09
C TYR A 641 -5.38 28.40 6.87
N THR A 642 -6.34 28.58 7.78
CA THR A 642 -7.10 29.82 7.92
C THR A 642 -6.79 30.43 9.27
N SER A 643 -6.39 31.70 9.29
CA SER A 643 -6.16 32.47 10.53
C SER A 643 -7.41 33.30 10.87
N PHE A 644 -7.73 33.40 12.16
CA PHE A 644 -8.89 34.12 12.68
C PHE A 644 -8.45 35.27 13.56
N PHE A 645 -9.12 36.40 13.39
CA PHE A 645 -8.79 37.67 14.02
C PHE A 645 -10.04 38.34 14.56
N THR A 646 -9.84 39.27 15.50
CA THR A 646 -10.87 40.20 15.96
C THR A 646 -10.44 41.64 15.70
N LEU A 647 -11.34 42.45 15.16
CA LEU A 647 -11.22 43.88 14.98
C LEU A 647 -12.14 44.60 15.96
N GLN A 648 -11.64 45.62 16.63
CA GLN A 648 -12.51 46.54 17.37
C GLN A 648 -13.12 47.55 16.40
N THR A 649 -14.44 47.64 16.37
CA THR A 649 -15.19 48.64 15.61
C THR A 649 -15.99 49.51 16.55
N LYS A 650 -16.53 50.63 16.04
CA LYS A 650 -17.44 51.50 16.81
C LYS A 650 -18.70 50.78 17.31
N SER A 651 -19.09 49.66 16.67
CA SER A 651 -20.25 48.85 17.01
C SER A 651 -19.92 47.59 17.82
N GLY A 652 -18.69 47.47 18.33
CA GLY A 652 -18.21 46.33 19.11
C GLY A 652 -17.11 45.53 18.41
N THR A 653 -16.87 44.30 18.87
CA THR A 653 -15.85 43.43 18.28
C THR A 653 -16.40 42.67 17.07
N ARG A 654 -15.72 42.78 15.93
CA ARG A 654 -16.02 42.06 14.70
C ARG A 654 -14.95 41.01 14.42
N TRP A 655 -15.34 39.80 14.04
CA TRP A 655 -14.39 38.79 13.60
C TRP A 655 -13.97 38.98 12.14
N GLU A 656 -12.75 38.56 11.81
CA GLU A 656 -12.23 38.46 10.45
C GLU A 656 -11.42 37.17 10.26
N SER A 657 -11.30 36.73 9.01
CA SER A 657 -10.52 35.52 8.67
C SER A 657 -9.63 35.73 7.47
N ASP A 658 -8.41 35.18 7.52
CA ASP A 658 -7.48 35.17 6.40
C ASP A 658 -7.19 33.73 5.93
N ILE A 659 -7.59 33.42 4.70
CA ILE A 659 -7.43 32.08 4.09
C ILE A 659 -6.09 32.03 3.39
N VAL A 660 -5.12 31.32 3.98
CA VAL A 660 -3.77 31.24 3.45
C VAL A 660 -3.62 29.96 2.63
N THR A 661 -3.41 30.13 1.33
CA THR A 661 -3.14 29.01 0.44
C THR A 661 -1.74 28.44 0.69
N LEU A 662 -1.50 27.19 0.34
CA LEU A 662 -0.17 26.59 0.50
C LEU A 662 0.89 27.31 -0.33
N PHE A 663 0.50 27.87 -1.48
CA PHE A 663 1.35 28.76 -2.25
C PHE A 663 1.74 30.00 -1.44
N ASP A 664 0.76 30.72 -0.88
CA ASP A 664 1.00 31.93 -0.07
C ASP A 664 1.88 31.62 1.15
N ALA A 665 1.55 30.56 1.90
CA ALA A 665 2.33 30.13 3.07
C ALA A 665 3.78 29.80 2.68
N THR A 666 3.99 29.16 1.52
CA THR A 666 5.34 28.86 1.02
C THR A 666 6.10 30.14 0.64
N GLN A 667 5.44 31.14 0.05
CA GLN A 667 6.07 32.42 -0.27
C GLN A 667 6.47 33.17 1.01
N LEU A 668 5.58 33.22 2.01
CA LEU A 668 5.86 33.82 3.31
C LEU A 668 7.08 33.18 3.97
N ILE A 669 7.13 31.85 4.04
CA ILE A 669 8.29 31.13 4.63
C ILE A 669 9.57 31.35 3.83
N ARG A 670 9.48 31.45 2.50
CA ARG A 670 10.67 31.72 1.66
C ARG A 670 11.22 33.12 1.87
N ALA A 671 10.37 34.09 2.19
CA ALA A 671 10.77 35.45 2.51
C ALA A 671 11.51 35.52 3.87
N LEU A 672 11.24 34.60 4.79
CA LEU A 672 11.95 34.52 6.06
C LEU A 672 13.43 34.08 5.89
N PRO A 673 14.33 34.59 6.75
CA PRO A 673 15.71 34.09 6.87
C PRO A 673 15.73 32.57 7.07
N LYS A 674 16.75 31.88 6.52
CA LYS A 674 16.82 30.40 6.52
C LYS A 674 16.67 29.78 7.92
N HIS A 675 17.17 30.43 8.97
CA HIS A 675 17.09 29.94 10.35
C HIS A 675 15.65 29.99 10.90
N ASP A 676 14.87 31.02 10.55
CA ASP A 676 13.51 31.25 11.05
C ASP A 676 12.45 30.37 10.37
N ARG A 677 12.73 29.86 9.16
CA ARG A 677 11.79 29.04 8.36
C ARG A 677 11.22 27.82 9.08
N SER A 678 11.92 27.34 10.12
CA SER A 678 11.51 26.18 10.90
C SER A 678 10.55 26.51 12.05
N HIS A 679 10.54 27.76 12.52
CA HIS A 679 9.84 28.22 13.73
C HIS A 679 8.54 28.95 13.39
N GLU A 680 8.51 29.75 12.33
CA GLU A 680 7.35 30.57 11.97
C GLU A 680 6.64 30.02 10.72
N LYS A 681 5.55 29.28 10.95
CA LYS A 681 4.78 28.58 9.90
C LYS A 681 3.42 29.21 9.60
N ILE A 682 2.95 30.11 10.47
CA ILE A 682 1.61 30.70 10.43
C ILE A 682 1.76 32.21 10.56
N SER A 683 1.25 32.94 9.58
CA SER A 683 1.10 34.39 9.67
C SER A 683 0.07 34.76 10.74
N ARG A 684 0.49 35.62 11.67
CA ARG A 684 -0.33 36.19 12.75
C ARG A 684 -0.74 37.64 12.49
N SER A 685 -0.53 38.14 11.28
CA SER A 685 -0.98 39.46 10.85
C SER A 685 -1.99 39.30 9.72
N HIS A 686 -3.08 40.07 9.76
CA HIS A 686 -4.11 40.01 8.72
C HIS A 686 -3.69 40.84 7.50
N ARG A 687 -3.78 40.25 6.30
CA ARG A 687 -3.28 40.87 5.04
C ARG A 687 -3.90 42.22 4.67
N LYS A 688 -5.13 42.50 5.14
CA LYS A 688 -5.85 43.76 4.84
C LYS A 688 -6.06 44.70 6.01
N PHE A 689 -5.95 44.19 7.24
CA PHE A 689 -6.35 44.90 8.45
C PHE A 689 -5.23 44.74 9.48
N PRO A 690 -4.18 45.59 9.44
CA PRO A 690 -3.02 45.44 10.32
C PRO A 690 -3.37 45.45 11.81
N ASP A 691 -4.39 46.20 12.21
CA ASP A 691 -4.85 46.32 13.61
C ASP A 691 -5.70 45.13 14.08
N ALA A 692 -5.92 44.12 13.23
CA ALA A 692 -6.68 42.94 13.61
C ALA A 692 -5.89 42.06 14.58
N ILE A 693 -6.47 41.75 15.73
CA ILE A 693 -5.86 40.93 16.78
C ILE A 693 -6.00 39.46 16.42
N PHE A 694 -4.89 38.76 16.24
CA PHE A 694 -4.89 37.32 15.98
C PHE A 694 -5.42 36.53 17.18
N ARG A 695 -6.34 35.60 16.92
CA ARG A 695 -6.90 34.69 17.93
C ARG A 695 -6.32 33.30 17.81
N PHE A 696 -6.53 32.66 16.66
CA PHE A 696 -6.05 31.31 16.39
C PHE A 696 -6.01 31.03 14.88
N SER A 697 -5.42 29.90 14.52
CA SER A 697 -5.44 29.39 13.15
C SER A 697 -5.94 27.95 13.15
N LEU A 698 -6.64 27.56 12.09
CA LEU A 698 -7.06 26.18 11.88
C LEU A 698 -6.37 25.62 10.63
N MET A 699 -5.86 24.40 10.77
CA MET A 699 -5.35 23.55 9.70
C MET A 699 -6.25 22.33 9.51
N LYS A 700 -6.07 21.65 8.38
CA LYS A 700 -6.73 20.37 8.15
C LYS A 700 -6.28 19.36 9.22
N GLY A 701 -7.25 18.70 9.84
CA GLY A 701 -7.01 17.75 10.93
C GLY A 701 -7.01 18.37 12.33
N ASP A 702 -7.09 19.70 12.44
CA ASP A 702 -7.25 20.35 13.75
C ASP A 702 -8.61 20.02 14.36
N LEU A 703 -8.66 20.12 15.68
CA LEU A 703 -9.85 19.84 16.45
C LEU A 703 -10.45 21.14 16.96
N VAL A 704 -11.77 21.24 16.85
CA VAL A 704 -12.55 22.37 17.36
C VAL A 704 -13.66 21.85 18.25
N ARG A 705 -13.86 22.54 19.37
CA ARG A 705 -14.96 22.35 20.31
C ARG A 705 -16.06 23.35 19.97
N LEU A 706 -17.30 22.87 19.93
CA LEU A 706 -18.49 23.63 19.56
C LEU A 706 -19.67 23.20 20.40
N ILE A 707 -20.52 24.14 20.81
CA ILE A 707 -21.80 23.84 21.43
C ILE A 707 -22.87 23.81 20.34
N GLN A 708 -23.45 22.64 20.10
CA GLN A 708 -24.58 22.45 19.18
C GLN A 708 -25.78 21.93 19.99
N ASN A 709 -26.93 22.60 19.87
CA ASN A 709 -28.16 22.23 20.60
C ASN A 709 -27.97 22.09 22.12
N GLY A 710 -27.15 22.96 22.72
CA GLY A 710 -26.82 22.91 24.16
C GLY A 710 -25.84 21.81 24.56
N GLN A 711 -25.32 21.02 23.61
CA GLN A 711 -24.32 19.98 23.86
C GLN A 711 -22.96 20.34 23.28
N GLU A 712 -21.94 20.19 24.12
CA GLU A 712 -20.55 20.39 23.75
C GLU A 712 -20.03 19.17 22.97
N ASN A 713 -19.52 19.42 21.76
CA ASN A 713 -19.03 18.38 20.86
C ASN A 713 -17.67 18.77 20.27
N ILE A 714 -16.83 17.77 20.01
CA ILE A 714 -15.52 17.95 19.39
C ILE A 714 -15.58 17.47 17.94
N PHE A 715 -15.11 18.32 17.04
CA PHE A 715 -15.09 18.09 15.61
C PHE A 715 -13.67 18.17 15.07
N VAL A 716 -13.43 17.45 13.98
CA VAL A 716 -12.20 17.54 13.19
C VAL A 716 -12.44 18.39 11.94
N VAL A 717 -11.53 19.32 11.67
CA VAL A 717 -11.51 20.11 10.44
C VAL A 717 -11.10 19.23 9.27
N ARG A 718 -11.98 19.10 8.27
CA ARG A 718 -11.79 18.21 7.10
C ARG A 718 -11.23 18.94 5.89
N SER A 719 -11.77 20.11 5.60
CA SER A 719 -11.37 20.93 4.45
C SER A 719 -11.84 22.38 4.62
N PHE A 720 -11.26 23.26 3.79
CA PHE A 720 -11.58 24.68 3.73
C PHE A 720 -12.13 25.01 2.35
N GLU A 721 -13.14 25.88 2.30
CA GLU A 721 -13.64 26.48 1.06
C GLU A 721 -12.91 27.80 0.76
N SER A 722 -12.89 28.19 -0.51
CA SER A 722 -12.20 29.40 -0.99
C SER A 722 -12.82 30.73 -0.53
N ASP A 723 -14.01 30.67 0.08
CA ASP A 723 -14.75 31.79 0.66
C ASP A 723 -14.74 31.77 2.20
N GLY A 724 -13.97 30.85 2.80
CA GLY A 724 -13.70 30.82 4.23
C GLY A 724 -14.44 29.71 4.96
N ARG A 725 -15.52 29.14 4.41
CA ARG A 725 -16.27 28.09 5.13
C ARG A 725 -15.38 26.88 5.43
N ILE A 726 -15.63 26.24 6.56
CA ILE A 726 -14.96 25.01 6.97
C ILE A 726 -15.93 23.85 6.97
N TRP A 727 -15.43 22.72 6.48
CA TRP A 727 -16.09 21.44 6.63
C TRP A 727 -15.53 20.76 7.86
N ILE A 728 -16.42 20.35 8.75
CA ILE A 728 -16.08 19.67 9.98
C ILE A 728 -16.84 18.34 10.08
N ALA A 729 -16.29 17.38 10.82
CA ALA A 729 -16.95 16.11 11.11
C ALA A 729 -16.78 15.78 12.59
N PRO A 730 -17.72 15.08 13.24
CA PRO A 730 -17.52 14.61 14.61
C PRO A 730 -16.21 13.84 14.75
N ILE A 731 -15.52 14.02 15.88
CA ILE A 731 -14.17 13.48 16.08
C ILE A 731 -14.09 11.95 15.88
N ASN A 732 -15.13 11.23 16.29
CA ASN A 732 -15.21 9.78 16.19
C ASN A 732 -15.60 9.29 14.77
N ALA A 733 -16.15 10.15 13.92
CA ALA A 733 -16.59 9.78 12.57
C ALA A 733 -15.41 9.44 11.64
N ALA A 734 -15.55 8.37 10.87
CA ALA A 734 -14.60 7.87 9.88
C ALA A 734 -15.26 7.76 8.50
N GLY A 735 -14.46 7.50 7.47
CA GLY A 735 -14.94 7.42 6.09
C GLY A 735 -14.49 8.60 5.22
N LYS A 736 -14.83 8.53 3.93
CA LYS A 736 -14.49 9.59 2.97
C LYS A 736 -15.49 10.74 3.11
N GLN A 737 -15.08 11.93 2.66
CA GLN A 737 -15.95 13.12 2.70
C GLN A 737 -17.31 12.85 2.03
N GLN A 738 -17.32 12.22 0.85
CA GLN A 738 -18.56 11.85 0.15
C GLN A 738 -19.46 10.93 1.00
N ASP A 739 -18.89 9.92 1.66
CA ASP A 739 -19.67 9.00 2.51
C ASP A 739 -20.27 9.77 3.72
N MET A 740 -19.55 10.77 4.24
CA MET A 740 -20.03 11.64 5.33
C MET A 740 -21.11 12.63 4.89
N GLU A 741 -21.03 13.12 3.64
CA GLU A 741 -22.07 13.95 3.03
C GLU A 741 -23.37 13.14 2.87
N GLU A 742 -23.27 11.92 2.34
CA GLU A 742 -24.40 10.99 2.18
C GLU A 742 -25.06 10.64 3.52
N THR A 743 -24.25 10.46 4.57
CA THR A 743 -24.73 10.12 5.93
C THR A 743 -25.04 11.34 6.79
N LYS A 744 -24.97 12.56 6.23
CA LYS A 744 -25.17 13.84 6.95
C LYS A 744 -24.32 13.95 8.23
N THR A 745 -23.15 13.33 8.23
CA THR A 745 -22.16 13.38 9.32
C THR A 745 -21.09 14.46 9.06
N LEU A 746 -21.18 15.13 7.91
CA LEU A 746 -20.34 16.27 7.55
C LEU A 746 -21.13 17.56 7.69
N ASP A 747 -20.65 18.44 8.56
CA ASP A 747 -21.25 19.76 8.78
C ASP A 747 -20.44 20.85 8.08
N ARG A 748 -21.17 21.81 7.49
CA ARG A 748 -20.59 23.00 6.87
C ARG A 748 -20.82 24.21 7.76
N ILE A 749 -19.72 24.77 8.25
CA ILE A 749 -19.70 25.93 9.12
C ILE A 749 -19.17 27.10 8.31
N GLY A 750 -20.03 28.08 8.05
CA GLY A 750 -19.64 29.32 7.37
C GLY A 750 -19.34 30.40 8.38
N PHE A 751 -18.14 30.99 8.32
CA PHE A 751 -17.74 32.05 9.24
C PHE A 751 -18.75 33.18 9.28
N THR A 752 -19.38 33.59 8.17
CA THR A 752 -20.40 34.64 8.15
C THR A 752 -21.52 34.52 9.20
N LYS A 753 -21.90 33.31 9.65
CA LYS A 753 -22.84 33.14 10.77
C LYS A 753 -22.21 33.37 12.16
N PHE A 754 -20.92 33.09 12.32
CA PHE A 754 -20.13 33.30 13.54
C PHE A 754 -19.56 34.72 13.62
N LEU A 755 -19.25 35.36 12.49
CA LEU A 755 -18.74 36.73 12.42
C LEU A 755 -19.81 37.77 12.80
N ALA A 756 -21.08 37.36 12.86
CA ALA A 756 -22.23 38.17 13.29
C ALA A 756 -22.55 38.03 14.79
N MET A 757 -21.78 37.22 15.53
CA MET A 757 -21.96 36.91 16.96
C MET A 757 -20.83 37.55 17.79
N GLY A 758 -21.11 37.92 19.04
CA GLY A 758 -20.12 38.50 19.94
C GLY A 758 -19.00 37.51 20.33
N PRO A 759 -17.77 37.98 20.62
CA PRO A 759 -16.71 37.13 21.16
C PRO A 759 -17.09 36.62 22.56
N GLY A 760 -17.46 35.34 22.66
CA GLY A 760 -17.89 34.70 23.92
C GLY A 760 -19.20 33.94 23.84
N GLU A 761 -19.94 34.03 22.72
CA GLU A 761 -21.16 33.24 22.52
C GLU A 761 -20.82 31.75 22.25
N ASP A 762 -21.66 30.85 22.79
CA ASP A 762 -21.54 29.37 22.76
C ASP A 762 -21.24 28.75 21.39
N LYS A 763 -21.46 29.51 20.32
CA LYS A 763 -21.30 29.05 18.93
C LYS A 763 -19.89 29.26 18.37
N VAL A 764 -18.98 29.98 19.02
CA VAL A 764 -17.61 30.21 18.48
C VAL A 764 -16.77 28.92 18.55
N PRO A 765 -16.16 28.44 17.45
CA PRO A 765 -15.27 27.27 17.49
C PRO A 765 -14.04 27.54 18.36
N GLN A 766 -13.83 26.71 19.39
CA GLN A 766 -12.65 26.78 20.24
C GLN A 766 -11.63 25.71 19.81
N PRO A 767 -10.40 26.08 19.43
CA PRO A 767 -9.36 25.11 19.13
C PRO A 767 -9.04 24.26 20.37
N VAL A 768 -9.02 22.94 20.19
CA VAL A 768 -8.65 21.99 21.23
C VAL A 768 -7.61 21.02 20.70
N PHE A 769 -6.90 20.35 21.59
CA PHE A 769 -6.14 19.16 21.24
C PHE A 769 -6.63 17.98 22.08
N VAL A 770 -6.57 16.78 21.51
CA VAL A 770 -6.87 15.54 22.23
C VAL A 770 -5.57 14.79 22.38
N ASP A 771 -5.22 14.43 23.61
CA ASP A 771 -3.97 13.71 23.88
C ASP A 771 -4.00 12.28 23.33
N LEU A 772 -2.91 11.53 23.52
CA LEU A 772 -2.77 10.16 23.00
C LEU A 772 -3.73 9.16 23.64
N LEU A 773 -4.35 9.50 24.79
CA LEU A 773 -5.28 8.66 25.53
C LEU A 773 -6.73 9.16 25.42
N GLY A 774 -7.00 10.12 24.53
CA GLY A 774 -8.35 10.59 24.26
C GLY A 774 -8.85 11.66 25.21
N GLN A 775 -7.99 12.31 26.01
CA GLN A 775 -8.42 13.42 26.87
C GLN A 775 -8.35 14.74 26.09
N PRO A 776 -9.43 15.53 26.03
CA PRO A 776 -9.43 16.84 25.40
C PRO A 776 -8.83 17.90 26.31
N HIS A 777 -8.06 18.81 25.72
CA HIS A 777 -7.39 19.93 26.37
C HIS A 777 -7.62 21.20 25.56
N ASN A 778 -7.88 22.31 26.25
CA ASN A 778 -8.07 23.61 25.59
C ASN A 778 -6.72 24.17 25.13
N ILE A 779 -6.69 24.72 23.93
CA ILE A 779 -5.55 25.52 23.47
C ILE A 779 -5.83 26.95 23.94
N ALA A 780 -4.93 27.50 24.77
CA ALA A 780 -5.05 28.87 25.21
C ALA A 780 -5.08 29.81 23.99
N VAL A 781 -6.24 30.40 23.72
CA VAL A 781 -6.38 31.49 22.75
C VAL A 781 -5.78 32.70 23.45
N LYS A 782 -4.70 33.28 22.90
CA LYS A 782 -4.12 34.50 23.48
C LYS A 782 -5.21 35.58 23.50
N ALA A 783 -5.44 36.14 24.69
CA ALA A 783 -6.38 37.23 24.93
C ALA A 783 -5.93 38.50 24.20
#